data_AF-A0A8D9HE35-F1
#
_entry.id   AF-A0A8D9HE35-F1
#
_cell.length_a   1.000
_cell.length_b   1.000
_cell.length_c   1.000
_cell.angle_alpha   90.00
_cell.angle_beta   90.00
_cell.angle_gamma   90.00
#
_symmetry.space_group_name_H-M   'P 1'
#
loop_
_entity.id
_entity.type
_entity.pdbx_description
1 polymer ?
#
loop_
_entity_poly.entity_id
_entity_poly.type
_entity_poly.pdbx_seq_one_letter_code
_entity_poly.pdbx_strand_id
1 'polypeptide(L)'
;MSWDDGTARKVKKVHITYDDVIYSVQVTYGTALQAPRRGSVGPMSVEFTLESDEYITALSGYALSTQDVVTSLTFTTNKKTYGPYGNKFGYQISAPEKTGKQIAGFHGTKDNILNSIDVHYAPIPTGTGGSETGSGVQKLPGEGLVGGTAWDDGSDHDGVTNIYVASTLLGIKNVMFGYMKDGQSKQGGHHGGDPTKQEIVINHPDEHLVSVEGWYESSSKFIMGIQFKTNYKICASMGYRYEGGNDYKFTHQVQDKKIIGFHGFASNHLNSIGAYFAPLSSTTTLPIGTGGSGAQKLGAQGVTGGSAWDDGSYHDGVTKIVVRTCTLGVQFVNFFYDNDIGAVHGAPGDPTGSTQHIVINHPDEHLVSIEGWYISNYISGIRFKTNQKTSVYIGYEYTGSGTIFTLQVKDKKIIGFHGFASDHLNSIGAYFVPVLSTPTLPIVLPKRFGAVWDDGTHDKVKKIFIGLGQDVIASVKFEYINGSGVVNGVEHGTPTLLGFEEFTLELGLDEYITALSAYVETLSTRDVVTSLTFTTNKKNYGPYGNKSGFQIFSPGETGKQIAGFHGTSGNVLNSISGYYAPIPTYKLVAVGGSAWDDGSDHDGVTKITVRTGGVGVQYVKFDYVKAGQPKQGTLHGVHGSRGSTREIVINHPDEHLVSVEGWYDSSNVILGIQFKTNLKTSDYLGYEFEGTGTKFTLQVKDKKIIGFHGFASDHLNSIGAYFVLLPSTTTTLNPIVPPKKLGAVWDDRTHDKVKKVFVGLGQDGIASVKFEYINGSGVVNGVEHGTPTLLGFEEVR
;
A
#
# COMPACT_ATOMS: atom_id res chain seq x y z
N MET A 1 -20.67 -56.24 -1.47
CA MET A 1 -19.30 -56.58 -1.04
C MET A 1 -18.48 -55.32 -0.83
N SER A 2 -17.75 -55.20 0.29
CA SER A 2 -16.82 -54.09 0.51
C SER A 2 -15.50 -54.31 -0.25
N TRP A 3 -14.82 -53.22 -0.57
CA TRP A 3 -13.53 -53.21 -1.24
C TRP A 3 -12.69 -52.02 -0.75
N ASP A 4 -11.38 -52.19 -0.78
CA ASP A 4 -10.41 -51.15 -0.42
C ASP A 4 -9.15 -51.36 -1.27
N ASP A 5 -8.74 -50.31 -1.98
CA ASP A 5 -7.51 -50.32 -2.78
C ASP A 5 -6.26 -49.93 -1.96
N GLY A 6 -6.45 -49.52 -0.70
CA GLY A 6 -5.40 -49.01 0.17
C GLY A 6 -4.88 -47.64 -0.25
N THR A 7 -3.81 -47.16 0.40
CA THR A 7 -3.16 -45.88 0.07
C THR A 7 -1.97 -46.11 -0.84
N ALA A 8 -1.99 -45.52 -2.04
CA ALA A 8 -0.84 -45.53 -2.94
C ALA A 8 -0.01 -44.24 -2.84
N ARG A 9 1.13 -44.18 -3.53
CA ARG A 9 1.88 -42.92 -3.67
C ARG A 9 1.19 -41.92 -4.60
N LYS A 10 0.45 -42.41 -5.60
CA LYS A 10 -0.19 -41.60 -6.62
C LYS A 10 -1.24 -42.39 -7.41
N VAL A 11 -2.42 -41.81 -7.62
CA VAL A 11 -3.39 -42.24 -8.64
C VAL A 11 -2.88 -41.80 -10.01
N LYS A 12 -2.76 -42.73 -10.96
CA LYS A 12 -2.30 -42.42 -12.32
C LYS A 12 -3.45 -42.37 -13.32
N LYS A 13 -4.45 -43.23 -13.13
CA LYS A 13 -5.53 -43.39 -14.10
C LYS A 13 -6.83 -43.81 -13.42
N VAL A 14 -7.96 -43.29 -13.88
CA VAL A 14 -9.29 -43.70 -13.45
C VAL A 14 -10.14 -44.04 -14.67
N HIS A 15 -10.80 -45.19 -14.61
CA HIS A 15 -11.77 -45.65 -15.60
C HIS A 15 -13.11 -45.87 -14.89
N ILE A 16 -14.16 -45.27 -15.42
CA ILE A 16 -15.52 -45.30 -14.87
C ILE A 16 -16.45 -45.83 -15.94
N THR A 17 -17.36 -46.73 -15.57
CA THR A 17 -18.49 -47.12 -16.43
C THR A 17 -19.78 -46.66 -15.80
N TYR A 18 -20.65 -46.02 -16.58
CA TYR A 18 -21.84 -45.33 -16.05
C TYR A 18 -23.01 -45.33 -17.06
N ASP A 19 -24.17 -44.89 -16.58
CA ASP A 19 -25.34 -44.44 -17.34
C ASP A 19 -26.09 -43.41 -16.48
N ASP A 20 -27.36 -43.64 -16.12
CA ASP A 20 -28.05 -42.89 -15.06
C ASP A 20 -27.42 -43.12 -13.66
N VAL A 21 -26.64 -44.19 -13.49
CA VAL A 21 -25.91 -44.52 -12.25
C VAL A 21 -24.47 -44.92 -12.53
N ILE A 22 -23.61 -44.91 -11.50
CA ILE A 22 -22.24 -45.41 -11.61
C ILE A 22 -22.23 -46.93 -11.48
N TYR A 23 -21.92 -47.61 -12.59
CA TYR A 23 -21.80 -49.06 -12.61
C TYR A 23 -20.48 -49.53 -12.02
N SER A 24 -19.36 -48.88 -12.33
CA SER A 24 -18.08 -49.23 -11.73
C SER A 24 -17.01 -48.15 -11.78
N VAL A 25 -16.03 -48.29 -10.89
CA VAL A 25 -14.77 -47.53 -10.89
C VAL A 25 -13.60 -48.52 -10.93
N GLN A 26 -12.57 -48.20 -11.71
CA GLN A 26 -11.31 -48.94 -11.78
C GLN A 26 -10.13 -47.96 -11.80
N VAL A 27 -9.20 -48.13 -10.87
CA VAL A 27 -8.09 -47.17 -10.68
C VAL A 27 -6.75 -47.84 -10.92
N THR A 28 -5.83 -47.14 -11.58
CA THR A 28 -4.42 -47.55 -11.72
C THR A 28 -3.54 -46.64 -10.89
N TYR A 29 -2.69 -47.24 -10.06
CA TYR A 29 -1.79 -46.54 -9.15
C TYR A 29 -0.32 -46.73 -9.55
N GLY A 30 0.52 -45.70 -9.32
CA GLY A 30 1.99 -45.79 -9.33
C GLY A 30 2.61 -46.58 -10.50
N THR A 31 3.56 -47.48 -10.19
CA THR A 31 4.29 -48.36 -11.15
C THR A 31 3.42 -49.45 -11.77
N ALA A 32 2.26 -49.06 -12.30
CA ALA A 32 1.30 -49.83 -13.09
C ALA A 32 0.53 -50.94 -12.35
N LEU A 33 0.26 -50.79 -11.05
CA LEU A 33 -0.69 -51.67 -10.35
C LEU A 33 -2.13 -51.21 -10.66
N GLN A 34 -2.82 -51.95 -11.52
CA GLN A 34 -4.23 -51.72 -11.82
C GLN A 34 -5.11 -52.46 -10.81
N ALA A 35 -5.89 -51.72 -10.02
CA ALA A 35 -6.87 -52.32 -9.14
C ALA A 35 -7.97 -53.03 -9.95
N PRO A 36 -8.55 -54.14 -9.45
CA PRO A 36 -9.68 -54.77 -10.11
C PRO A 36 -10.89 -53.82 -10.15
N ARG A 37 -11.67 -53.87 -11.23
CA ARG A 37 -12.88 -53.07 -11.39
C ARG A 37 -13.86 -53.28 -10.23
N ARG A 38 -14.42 -52.19 -9.72
CA ARG A 38 -15.35 -52.17 -8.60
C ARG A 38 -16.77 -51.93 -9.10
N GLY A 39 -17.40 -52.99 -9.59
CA GLY A 39 -18.79 -53.04 -10.07
C GLY A 39 -18.87 -53.76 -11.42
N SER A 40 -20.02 -53.73 -12.10
CA SER A 40 -20.16 -54.30 -13.45
C SER A 40 -19.83 -53.28 -14.55
N VAL A 41 -19.79 -53.73 -15.80
CA VAL A 41 -19.59 -52.85 -16.96
C VAL A 41 -20.93 -52.20 -17.30
N GLY A 42 -21.00 -50.87 -17.19
CA GLY A 42 -22.12 -50.06 -17.66
C GLY A 42 -22.07 -49.80 -19.17
N PRO A 43 -23.16 -49.25 -19.75
CA PRO A 43 -23.27 -49.02 -21.19
C PRO A 43 -22.38 -47.87 -21.70
N MET A 44 -22.03 -46.91 -20.85
CA MET A 44 -21.05 -45.85 -21.16
C MET A 44 -19.77 -46.05 -20.35
N SER A 45 -18.65 -45.56 -20.89
CA SER A 45 -17.36 -45.60 -20.20
C SER A 45 -16.51 -44.38 -20.48
N VAL A 46 -15.73 -43.96 -19.50
CA VAL A 46 -14.77 -42.87 -19.60
C VAL A 46 -13.49 -43.22 -18.88
N GLU A 47 -12.36 -42.93 -19.50
CA GLU A 47 -11.03 -43.13 -18.92
C GLU A 47 -10.28 -41.81 -18.96
N PHE A 48 -9.64 -41.45 -17.85
CA PHE A 48 -8.70 -40.33 -17.81
C PHE A 48 -7.41 -40.70 -17.10
N THR A 49 -6.31 -40.19 -17.64
CA THR A 49 -4.96 -40.34 -17.10
C THR A 49 -4.50 -38.99 -16.53
N LEU A 50 -3.94 -39.03 -15.33
CA LEU A 50 -3.36 -37.88 -14.65
C LEU A 50 -1.91 -37.70 -15.07
N GLU A 51 -1.53 -36.45 -15.35
CA GLU A 51 -0.16 -36.05 -15.68
C GLU A 51 0.81 -36.30 -14.51
N SER A 52 2.13 -36.17 -14.73
CA SER A 52 3.17 -36.49 -13.73
C SER A 52 3.10 -35.62 -12.46
N ASP A 53 2.55 -34.42 -12.56
CA ASP A 53 2.33 -33.43 -11.50
C ASP A 53 0.83 -33.22 -11.17
N GLU A 54 -0.07 -33.94 -11.84
CA GLU A 54 -1.51 -33.90 -11.55
C GLU A 54 -1.90 -34.98 -10.53
N TYR A 55 -2.68 -34.61 -9.51
CA TYR A 55 -3.19 -35.49 -8.45
C TYR A 55 -4.59 -35.06 -8.01
N ILE A 56 -5.38 -36.02 -7.53
CA ILE A 56 -6.77 -35.78 -7.13
C ILE A 56 -6.77 -35.07 -5.78
N THR A 57 -7.48 -33.96 -5.65
CA THR A 57 -7.61 -33.16 -4.42
C THR A 57 -8.94 -33.38 -3.72
N ALA A 58 -10.03 -33.60 -4.47
CA ALA A 58 -11.35 -33.86 -3.93
C ALA A 58 -12.17 -34.83 -4.80
N LEU A 59 -13.13 -35.50 -4.17
CA LEU A 59 -14.17 -36.29 -4.84
C LEU A 59 -15.53 -35.74 -4.44
N SER A 60 -16.43 -35.56 -5.41
CA SER A 60 -17.83 -35.22 -5.12
C SER A 60 -18.78 -35.99 -6.03
N GLY A 61 -20.03 -36.15 -5.61
CA GLY A 61 -20.99 -36.97 -6.34
C GLY A 61 -22.39 -36.90 -5.75
N TYR A 62 -23.28 -37.71 -6.29
CA TYR A 62 -24.64 -37.89 -5.75
C TYR A 62 -24.89 -39.38 -5.49
N ALA A 63 -25.70 -39.68 -4.48
CA ALA A 63 -26.14 -41.03 -4.16
C ALA A 63 -27.61 -41.08 -3.72
N LEU A 64 -28.26 -42.24 -3.86
CA LEU A 64 -29.63 -42.47 -3.37
C LEU A 64 -29.61 -43.09 -1.97
N SER A 65 -30.38 -42.51 -1.05
CA SER A 65 -30.39 -42.91 0.37
C SER A 65 -31.15 -44.21 0.63
N THR A 66 -31.98 -44.63 -0.32
CA THR A 66 -32.88 -45.79 -0.18
C THR A 66 -32.32 -47.07 -0.79
N GLN A 67 -31.24 -47.00 -1.56
CA GLN A 67 -30.67 -48.15 -2.28
C GLN A 67 -29.13 -48.21 -2.25
N ASP A 68 -28.46 -47.31 -1.52
CA ASP A 68 -27.00 -47.14 -1.51
C ASP A 68 -26.45 -47.21 -2.93
N VAL A 69 -26.84 -46.29 -3.81
CA VAL A 69 -26.40 -46.26 -5.21
C VAL A 69 -25.72 -44.94 -5.49
N VAL A 70 -24.48 -44.98 -5.93
CA VAL A 70 -23.78 -43.80 -6.43
C VAL A 70 -24.30 -43.48 -7.83
N THR A 71 -24.97 -42.34 -7.97
CA THR A 71 -25.62 -41.91 -9.21
C THR A 71 -24.69 -41.06 -10.06
N SER A 72 -23.76 -40.32 -9.44
CA SER A 72 -22.71 -39.61 -10.17
C SER A 72 -21.41 -39.42 -9.40
N LEU A 73 -20.31 -39.24 -10.13
CA LEU A 73 -18.99 -38.92 -9.58
C LEU A 73 -18.28 -37.82 -10.37
N THR A 74 -17.60 -36.96 -9.63
CA THR A 74 -16.79 -35.84 -10.11
C THR A 74 -15.47 -35.83 -9.34
N PHE A 75 -14.36 -35.93 -10.06
CA PHE A 75 -13.01 -35.93 -9.51
C PHE A 75 -12.38 -34.55 -9.75
N THR A 76 -12.01 -33.87 -8.68
CA THR A 76 -11.28 -32.60 -8.75
C THR A 76 -9.81 -32.87 -8.53
N THR A 77 -8.96 -32.35 -9.41
CA THR A 77 -7.50 -32.43 -9.31
C THR A 77 -6.92 -31.06 -9.01
N ASN A 78 -5.63 -31.00 -8.72
CA ASN A 78 -4.88 -29.74 -8.64
C ASN A 78 -4.79 -28.99 -9.99
N LYS A 79 -5.35 -29.52 -11.08
CA LYS A 79 -5.33 -28.89 -12.41
C LYS A 79 -6.71 -28.65 -13.01
N LYS A 80 -7.61 -29.62 -12.90
CA LYS A 80 -8.91 -29.63 -13.58
C LYS A 80 -9.89 -30.58 -12.90
N THR A 81 -11.11 -30.64 -13.43
CA THR A 81 -12.17 -31.50 -12.93
C THR A 81 -12.59 -32.50 -14.01
N TYR A 82 -12.80 -33.75 -13.60
CA TYR A 82 -13.29 -34.84 -14.44
C TYR A 82 -14.68 -35.28 -13.96
N GLY A 83 -15.68 -35.15 -14.83
CA GLY A 83 -17.08 -35.42 -14.53
C GLY A 83 -17.92 -34.14 -14.53
N PRO A 84 -19.17 -34.18 -14.02
CA PRO A 84 -19.83 -35.35 -13.44
C PRO A 84 -20.05 -36.45 -14.47
N TYR A 85 -19.76 -37.68 -14.08
CA TYR A 85 -20.17 -38.87 -14.82
C TYR A 85 -21.37 -39.47 -14.09
N GLY A 86 -22.38 -39.90 -14.83
CA GLY A 86 -23.67 -40.31 -14.25
C GLY A 86 -24.64 -39.16 -14.03
N ASN A 87 -25.78 -39.43 -13.37
CA ASN A 87 -26.83 -38.46 -13.14
C ASN A 87 -26.71 -37.80 -11.75
N LYS A 88 -26.87 -36.47 -11.69
CA LYS A 88 -26.82 -35.68 -10.45
C LYS A 88 -28.15 -35.78 -9.69
N PHE A 89 -28.54 -36.98 -9.31
CA PHE A 89 -29.83 -37.28 -8.71
C PHE A 89 -29.66 -37.99 -7.36
N GLY A 90 -30.29 -37.47 -6.30
CA GLY A 90 -30.14 -37.96 -4.92
C GLY A 90 -29.52 -36.93 -3.98
N TYR A 91 -28.94 -37.39 -2.87
CA TYR A 91 -28.22 -36.53 -1.93
C TYR A 91 -26.74 -36.42 -2.30
N GLN A 92 -26.13 -35.28 -2.00
CA GLN A 92 -24.75 -35.01 -2.34
C GLN A 92 -23.79 -35.76 -1.40
N ILE A 93 -22.75 -36.34 -1.98
CA ILE A 93 -21.63 -36.96 -1.25
C ILE A 93 -20.34 -36.24 -1.63
N SER A 94 -19.45 -36.05 -0.67
CA SER A 94 -18.16 -35.41 -0.93
C SER A 94 -17.05 -35.88 0.01
N ALA A 95 -15.85 -35.94 -0.54
CA ALA A 95 -14.60 -36.00 0.18
C ALA A 95 -13.78 -34.75 -0.20
N PRO A 96 -13.81 -33.71 0.67
CA PRO A 96 -13.27 -32.39 0.33
C PRO A 96 -11.73 -32.37 0.34
N GLU A 97 -11.16 -31.31 -0.22
CA GLU A 97 -9.71 -31.09 -0.19
C GLU A 97 -9.19 -31.00 1.25
N LYS A 98 -8.01 -31.58 1.50
CA LYS A 98 -7.30 -31.47 2.78
C LYS A 98 -5.92 -30.86 2.54
N THR A 99 -5.62 -29.78 3.27
CA THR A 99 -4.36 -29.03 3.16
C THR A 99 -3.14 -29.96 3.15
N GLY A 100 -2.32 -29.86 2.09
CA GLY A 100 -1.08 -30.62 1.94
C GLY A 100 -1.26 -32.11 1.61
N LYS A 101 -2.47 -32.55 1.23
CA LYS A 101 -2.77 -33.96 0.92
C LYS A 101 -3.44 -34.12 -0.45
N GLN A 102 -3.18 -35.25 -1.08
CA GLN A 102 -3.88 -35.77 -2.25
C GLN A 102 -4.80 -36.93 -1.86
N ILE A 103 -5.78 -37.24 -2.69
CA ILE A 103 -6.49 -38.52 -2.67
C ILE A 103 -5.64 -39.55 -3.40
N ALA A 104 -5.20 -40.56 -2.65
CA ALA A 104 -4.22 -41.54 -3.11
C ALA A 104 -4.74 -42.98 -3.12
N GLY A 105 -6.04 -43.17 -2.82
CA GLY A 105 -6.69 -44.47 -2.74
C GLY A 105 -8.19 -44.31 -2.58
N PHE A 106 -8.93 -45.38 -2.86
CA PHE A 106 -10.39 -45.42 -2.73
C PHE A 106 -10.83 -46.70 -2.03
N HIS A 107 -11.91 -46.61 -1.28
CA HIS A 107 -12.59 -47.75 -0.68
C HIS A 107 -14.10 -47.56 -0.73
N GLY A 108 -14.87 -48.62 -0.52
CA GLY A 108 -16.32 -48.53 -0.56
C GLY A 108 -17.02 -49.87 -0.61
N THR A 109 -18.24 -49.87 -1.13
CA THR A 109 -19.04 -51.07 -1.32
C THR A 109 -19.55 -51.16 -2.75
N LYS A 110 -19.69 -52.39 -3.24
CA LYS A 110 -20.18 -52.68 -4.58
C LYS A 110 -21.05 -53.93 -4.61
N ASP A 111 -21.96 -53.97 -5.56
CA ASP A 111 -22.62 -55.17 -6.02
C ASP A 111 -22.54 -55.21 -7.56
N ASN A 112 -23.67 -55.23 -8.27
CA ASN A 112 -23.70 -55.01 -9.73
C ASN A 112 -23.37 -53.56 -10.11
N ILE A 113 -23.61 -52.61 -9.21
CA ILE A 113 -23.32 -51.18 -9.37
C ILE A 113 -22.41 -50.69 -8.22
N LEU A 114 -21.91 -49.47 -8.33
CA LEU A 114 -21.13 -48.87 -7.25
C LEU A 114 -22.08 -48.35 -6.16
N ASN A 115 -22.02 -48.94 -4.98
CA ASN A 115 -22.95 -48.63 -3.91
C ASN A 115 -22.46 -47.49 -3.01
N SER A 116 -21.18 -47.51 -2.66
CA SER A 116 -20.53 -46.42 -1.93
C SER A 116 -19.07 -46.27 -2.34
N ILE A 117 -18.53 -45.07 -2.16
CA ILE A 117 -17.13 -44.75 -2.40
C ILE A 117 -16.66 -43.66 -1.43
N ASP A 118 -15.46 -43.83 -0.89
CA ASP A 118 -14.76 -42.92 0.00
C ASP A 118 -13.25 -42.99 -0.30
N VAL A 119 -12.45 -42.14 0.32
CA VAL A 119 -11.08 -41.82 -0.14
C VAL A 119 -10.02 -41.95 0.96
N HIS A 120 -8.84 -42.40 0.56
CA HIS A 120 -7.63 -42.33 1.38
C HIS A 120 -6.81 -41.10 1.03
N TYR A 121 -6.44 -40.31 2.05
CA TYR A 121 -5.58 -39.14 1.87
C TYR A 121 -4.12 -39.46 2.16
N ALA A 122 -3.22 -39.00 1.30
CA ALA A 122 -1.77 -39.11 1.49
C ALA A 122 -1.08 -37.76 1.25
N PRO A 123 0.15 -37.54 1.73
CA PRO A 123 0.94 -36.37 1.35
C PRO A 123 1.06 -36.25 -0.17
N ILE A 124 1.11 -35.01 -0.67
CA ILE A 124 1.30 -34.73 -2.10
C ILE A 124 2.62 -35.36 -2.56
N PRO A 125 2.67 -36.04 -3.73
CA PRO A 125 3.88 -36.75 -4.14
C PRO A 125 4.98 -35.73 -4.48
N THR A 126 6.03 -35.67 -3.66
CA THR A 126 7.25 -34.91 -3.97
C THR A 126 8.07 -35.70 -4.99
N GLY A 127 8.13 -35.24 -6.22
CA GLY A 127 8.80 -35.92 -7.32
C GLY A 127 10.30 -36.10 -7.06
N THR A 128 10.76 -37.35 -6.97
CA THR A 128 12.17 -37.70 -7.21
C THR A 128 12.39 -37.88 -8.71
N GLY A 129 13.24 -37.01 -9.28
CA GLY A 129 14.07 -37.30 -10.45
C GLY A 129 13.40 -37.21 -11.83
N GLY A 130 13.38 -36.00 -12.39
CA GLY A 130 13.10 -35.74 -13.80
C GLY A 130 13.17 -34.24 -14.07
N SER A 131 14.28 -33.79 -14.64
CA SER A 131 14.61 -32.39 -14.94
C SER A 131 13.54 -31.71 -15.79
N GLU A 132 12.75 -30.81 -15.20
CA GLU A 132 12.08 -29.70 -15.88
C GLU A 132 11.95 -28.53 -14.87
N THR A 133 12.30 -27.33 -15.33
CA THR A 133 12.42 -26.08 -14.58
C THR A 133 11.04 -25.53 -14.16
N GLY A 134 10.63 -25.73 -12.90
CA GLY A 134 9.32 -25.31 -12.39
C GLY A 134 9.26 -23.84 -11.96
N SER A 135 8.36 -23.06 -12.56
CA SER A 135 8.21 -21.60 -12.40
C SER A 135 7.48 -21.11 -11.13
N GLY A 136 7.16 -21.99 -10.17
CA GLY A 136 6.52 -21.60 -8.89
C GLY A 136 5.05 -21.15 -8.97
N VAL A 137 4.46 -21.04 -10.17
CA VAL A 137 3.10 -20.53 -10.40
C VAL A 137 2.01 -21.54 -10.00
N GLN A 138 0.96 -21.07 -9.32
CA GLN A 138 -0.21 -21.82 -8.82
C GLN A 138 -1.50 -21.31 -9.45
N LYS A 139 -2.31 -22.18 -10.07
CA LYS A 139 -3.61 -21.83 -10.65
C LYS A 139 -4.74 -22.15 -9.66
N LEU A 140 -5.57 -21.18 -9.30
CA LEU A 140 -6.87 -21.43 -8.65
C LEU A 140 -7.96 -21.52 -9.72
N PRO A 141 -8.93 -22.45 -9.61
CA PRO A 141 -9.98 -22.64 -10.62
C PRO A 141 -10.90 -21.41 -10.71
N GLY A 142 -11.65 -21.29 -11.81
CA GLY A 142 -12.62 -20.22 -11.95
C GLY A 142 -13.85 -20.46 -11.08
N GLU A 143 -14.13 -19.53 -10.17
CA GLU A 143 -15.33 -19.56 -9.31
C GLU A 143 -16.43 -18.69 -9.92
N GLY A 144 -17.67 -19.18 -9.81
CA GLY A 144 -18.85 -18.65 -10.52
C GLY A 144 -19.73 -19.79 -11.07
N LEU A 145 -20.53 -19.50 -12.11
CA LEU A 145 -21.50 -20.46 -12.65
C LEU A 145 -21.14 -20.93 -14.06
N VAL A 146 -21.52 -22.17 -14.39
CA VAL A 146 -21.17 -22.83 -15.66
C VAL A 146 -21.96 -22.21 -16.82
N GLY A 147 -21.28 -21.46 -17.69
CA GLY A 147 -21.84 -20.87 -18.90
C GLY A 147 -20.83 -20.00 -19.64
N GLY A 148 -21.00 -19.79 -20.95
CA GLY A 148 -20.12 -18.96 -21.77
C GLY A 148 -18.92 -19.69 -22.38
N THR A 149 -18.10 -18.95 -23.12
CA THR A 149 -16.84 -19.42 -23.72
C THR A 149 -15.70 -19.31 -22.72
N ALA A 150 -14.85 -20.33 -22.67
CA ALA A 150 -13.65 -20.33 -21.85
C ALA A 150 -12.64 -19.30 -22.36
N TRP A 151 -11.94 -18.66 -21.43
CA TRP A 151 -10.85 -17.73 -21.73
C TRP A 151 -9.73 -17.90 -20.71
N ASP A 152 -8.50 -17.63 -21.13
CA ASP A 152 -7.29 -17.78 -20.33
C ASP A 152 -6.25 -16.79 -20.85
N ASP A 153 -5.90 -15.79 -20.06
CA ASP A 153 -4.93 -14.77 -20.49
C ASP A 153 -3.48 -15.28 -20.40
N GLY A 154 -3.26 -16.40 -19.72
CA GLY A 154 -1.93 -17.00 -19.50
C GLY A 154 -1.39 -16.80 -18.09
N SER A 155 -0.35 -17.58 -17.78
CA SER A 155 0.26 -17.69 -16.44
C SER A 155 1.73 -17.28 -16.40
N ASP A 156 2.22 -16.67 -17.48
CA ASP A 156 3.62 -16.34 -17.71
C ASP A 156 3.88 -14.83 -17.69
N HIS A 157 3.02 -14.08 -17.00
CA HIS A 157 3.20 -12.64 -16.77
C HIS A 157 3.91 -12.38 -15.44
N ASP A 158 4.58 -11.24 -15.36
CA ASP A 158 5.25 -10.74 -14.16
C ASP A 158 4.25 -10.14 -13.14
N GLY A 159 3.05 -9.75 -13.59
CA GLY A 159 1.99 -9.20 -12.76
C GLY A 159 0.94 -8.43 -13.55
N VAL A 160 -0.14 -8.03 -12.87
CA VAL A 160 -1.26 -7.28 -13.44
C VAL A 160 -1.01 -5.78 -13.26
N THR A 161 -1.20 -4.98 -14.31
CA THR A 161 -0.95 -3.52 -14.32
C THR A 161 -2.24 -2.71 -14.32
N ASN A 162 -3.29 -3.19 -14.98
CA ASN A 162 -4.57 -2.49 -15.07
C ASN A 162 -5.71 -3.50 -15.12
N ILE A 163 -6.88 -3.13 -14.62
CA ILE A 163 -8.11 -3.89 -14.73
C ILE A 163 -9.21 -2.97 -15.24
N TYR A 164 -9.88 -3.36 -16.31
CA TYR A 164 -11.08 -2.70 -16.80
C TYR A 164 -12.26 -3.59 -16.45
N VAL A 165 -13.25 -3.02 -15.76
CA VAL A 165 -14.49 -3.71 -15.44
C VAL A 165 -15.66 -2.88 -15.94
N ALA A 166 -16.57 -3.54 -16.65
CA ALA A 166 -17.88 -3.00 -16.98
C ALA A 166 -18.93 -3.74 -16.16
N SER A 167 -19.87 -3.02 -15.57
CA SER A 167 -20.98 -3.63 -14.84
C SER A 167 -22.32 -3.02 -15.27
N THR A 168 -23.40 -3.78 -15.10
CA THR A 168 -24.77 -3.35 -15.31
C THR A 168 -25.59 -3.69 -14.06
N LEU A 169 -26.86 -3.25 -14.01
CA LEU A 169 -27.79 -3.66 -12.96
C LEU A 169 -28.02 -5.18 -12.88
N LEU A 170 -27.63 -5.94 -13.91
CA LEU A 170 -27.73 -7.40 -13.92
C LEU A 170 -26.46 -8.06 -13.38
N GLY A 171 -25.28 -7.50 -13.66
CA GLY A 171 -24.01 -8.06 -13.19
C GLY A 171 -22.79 -7.55 -13.97
N ILE A 172 -21.65 -8.19 -13.76
CA ILE A 172 -20.38 -7.84 -14.42
C ILE A 172 -20.49 -8.17 -15.91
N LYS A 173 -20.48 -7.12 -16.72
CA LYS A 173 -20.66 -7.19 -18.17
C LYS A 173 -19.40 -7.62 -18.88
N ASN A 174 -18.24 -7.15 -18.42
CA ASN A 174 -16.95 -7.36 -19.06
C ASN A 174 -15.83 -7.21 -18.02
N VAL A 175 -14.77 -8.01 -18.16
CA VAL A 175 -13.45 -7.73 -17.57
C VAL A 175 -12.36 -7.80 -18.63
N MET A 176 -11.35 -6.95 -18.49
CA MET A 176 -10.15 -6.96 -19.32
C MET A 176 -8.95 -6.56 -18.46
N PHE A 177 -7.81 -7.21 -18.67
CA PHE A 177 -6.62 -7.02 -17.84
C PHE A 177 -5.44 -6.54 -18.66
N GLY A 178 -4.65 -5.61 -18.10
CA GLY A 178 -3.31 -5.28 -18.55
C GLY A 178 -2.29 -6.07 -17.74
N TYR A 179 -1.27 -6.59 -18.39
CA TYR A 179 -0.23 -7.41 -17.79
C TYR A 179 1.16 -6.87 -18.13
N MET A 180 2.09 -7.07 -17.20
CA MET A 180 3.53 -6.91 -17.43
C MET A 180 4.11 -8.27 -17.78
N LYS A 181 4.85 -8.40 -18.89
CA LYS A 181 5.55 -9.63 -19.25
C LYS A 181 6.92 -9.33 -19.84
N ASP A 182 7.96 -9.87 -19.23
CA ASP A 182 9.36 -9.64 -19.60
C ASP A 182 9.69 -8.13 -19.68
N GLY A 183 9.08 -7.34 -18.79
CA GLY A 183 9.19 -5.87 -18.77
C GLY A 183 8.42 -5.14 -19.89
N GLN A 184 7.59 -5.82 -20.69
CA GLN A 184 6.74 -5.21 -21.73
C GLN A 184 5.25 -5.27 -21.39
N SER A 185 4.55 -4.14 -21.57
CA SER A 185 3.12 -4.05 -21.26
C SER A 185 2.31 -4.75 -22.34
N LYS A 186 1.42 -5.66 -21.93
CA LYS A 186 0.57 -6.46 -22.79
C LYS A 186 -0.88 -6.30 -22.34
N GLN A 187 -1.75 -5.92 -23.25
CA GLN A 187 -3.19 -5.87 -23.00
C GLN A 187 -3.81 -7.25 -23.31
N GLY A 188 -4.58 -7.77 -22.36
CA GLY A 188 -5.37 -8.99 -22.52
C GLY A 188 -6.61 -8.78 -23.38
N GLY A 189 -7.29 -9.88 -23.70
CA GLY A 189 -8.60 -9.83 -24.36
C GLY A 189 -9.67 -9.28 -23.42
N HIS A 190 -10.80 -8.87 -23.99
CA HIS A 190 -11.97 -8.50 -23.21
C HIS A 190 -12.89 -9.72 -23.06
N HIS A 191 -13.37 -9.96 -21.84
CA HIS A 191 -14.10 -11.18 -21.48
C HIS A 191 -15.51 -10.79 -21.02
N GLY A 192 -16.47 -10.83 -21.94
CA GLY A 192 -17.85 -10.38 -21.73
C GLY A 192 -18.42 -9.56 -22.90
N GLY A 193 -19.45 -8.74 -22.64
CA GLY A 193 -20.07 -7.84 -23.64
C GLY A 193 -19.29 -6.53 -23.87
N ASP A 194 -19.89 -5.56 -24.59
CA ASP A 194 -19.21 -4.34 -25.06
C ASP A 194 -18.67 -3.41 -23.93
N PRO A 195 -17.51 -2.73 -24.12
CA PRO A 195 -16.81 -2.06 -23.04
C PRO A 195 -17.39 -0.67 -22.73
N THR A 196 -17.99 -0.52 -21.55
CA THR A 196 -18.14 0.77 -20.85
C THR A 196 -17.28 0.70 -19.59
N LYS A 197 -16.34 1.63 -19.41
CA LYS A 197 -15.13 1.35 -18.62
C LYS A 197 -15.09 2.06 -17.27
N GLN A 198 -14.87 1.30 -16.20
CA GLN A 198 -14.15 1.77 -15.02
C GLN A 198 -12.77 1.10 -15.00
N GLU A 199 -11.71 1.88 -14.88
CA GLU A 199 -10.32 1.40 -14.85
C GLU A 199 -9.77 1.39 -13.42
N ILE A 200 -9.11 0.30 -13.05
CA ILE A 200 -8.29 0.17 -11.85
C ILE A 200 -6.84 0.07 -12.32
N VAL A 201 -6.01 1.03 -11.92
CA VAL A 201 -4.56 1.02 -12.18
C VAL A 201 -3.84 0.37 -10.98
N ILE A 202 -2.88 -0.50 -11.29
CA ILE A 202 -2.02 -1.23 -10.35
C ILE A 202 -0.58 -0.83 -10.65
N ASN A 203 0.06 -0.19 -9.67
CA ASN A 203 1.42 0.33 -9.80
C ASN A 203 2.49 -0.78 -9.66
N HIS A 204 2.56 -1.67 -10.64
CA HIS A 204 3.54 -2.77 -10.72
C HIS A 204 5.00 -2.22 -10.81
N PRO A 205 6.02 -2.86 -10.20
CA PRO A 205 5.97 -4.15 -9.49
C PRO A 205 5.62 -4.02 -8.00
N ASP A 206 5.67 -2.81 -7.44
CA ASP A 206 5.53 -2.57 -6.01
C ASP A 206 4.09 -2.87 -5.55
N GLU A 207 3.10 -2.48 -6.34
CA GLU A 207 1.70 -2.86 -6.16
C GLU A 207 1.39 -4.10 -7.00
N HIS A 208 0.85 -5.13 -6.36
CA HIS A 208 0.44 -6.36 -7.00
C HIS A 208 -0.84 -6.90 -6.36
N LEU A 209 -1.66 -7.56 -7.17
CA LEU A 209 -2.89 -8.19 -6.70
C LEU A 209 -2.57 -9.34 -5.75
N VAL A 210 -3.26 -9.38 -4.62
CA VAL A 210 -3.16 -10.45 -3.61
C VAL A 210 -4.46 -11.24 -3.50
N SER A 211 -5.61 -10.63 -3.84
CA SER A 211 -6.86 -11.36 -3.95
C SER A 211 -7.85 -10.77 -4.95
N VAL A 212 -8.78 -11.61 -5.37
CA VAL A 212 -10.02 -11.21 -6.05
C VAL A 212 -11.19 -11.88 -5.34
N GLU A 213 -12.26 -11.12 -5.13
CA GLU A 213 -13.51 -11.59 -4.55
C GLU A 213 -14.66 -11.33 -5.52
N GLY A 214 -15.68 -12.18 -5.50
CA GLY A 214 -16.88 -11.94 -6.27
C GLY A 214 -18.14 -12.52 -5.63
N TRP A 215 -19.28 -12.00 -6.08
CA TRP A 215 -20.62 -12.34 -5.61
C TRP A 215 -21.48 -12.83 -6.76
N TYR A 216 -22.24 -13.89 -6.53
CA TYR A 216 -23.23 -14.42 -7.47
C TYR A 216 -24.39 -15.10 -6.72
N GLU A 217 -25.57 -15.11 -7.33
CA GLU A 217 -26.75 -15.83 -6.81
C GLU A 217 -26.93 -17.17 -7.53
N SER A 218 -27.51 -18.17 -6.88
CA SER A 218 -27.78 -19.50 -7.49
C SER A 218 -28.69 -19.47 -8.72
N SER A 219 -29.55 -18.45 -8.85
CA SER A 219 -30.42 -18.23 -10.02
C SER A 219 -29.81 -17.32 -11.08
N SER A 220 -28.73 -16.61 -10.77
CA SER A 220 -27.99 -15.81 -11.75
C SER A 220 -27.28 -16.74 -12.73
N LYS A 221 -26.87 -16.23 -13.91
CA LYS A 221 -25.97 -16.97 -14.82
C LYS A 221 -24.57 -16.39 -14.84
N PHE A 222 -24.30 -15.34 -14.07
CA PHE A 222 -23.07 -14.54 -14.14
C PHE A 222 -22.71 -13.91 -12.80
N ILE A 223 -21.44 -13.50 -12.67
CA ILE A 223 -20.92 -12.75 -11.52
C ILE A 223 -21.65 -11.40 -11.45
N MET A 224 -22.23 -11.10 -10.30
CA MET A 224 -23.03 -9.89 -10.07
C MET A 224 -22.18 -8.72 -9.59
N GLY A 225 -21.17 -9.02 -8.77
CA GLY A 225 -20.17 -8.04 -8.35
C GLY A 225 -18.78 -8.65 -8.21
N ILE A 226 -17.75 -7.81 -8.29
CA ILE A 226 -16.35 -8.20 -8.16
C ILE A 226 -15.56 -7.13 -7.42
N GLN A 227 -14.58 -7.54 -6.62
CA GLN A 227 -13.67 -6.65 -5.91
C GLN A 227 -12.27 -7.22 -5.92
N PHE A 228 -11.28 -6.36 -6.14
CA PHE A 228 -9.87 -6.74 -6.17
C PHE A 228 -9.16 -6.18 -4.94
N LYS A 229 -8.13 -6.88 -4.46
CA LYS A 229 -7.25 -6.42 -3.39
C LYS A 229 -5.80 -6.50 -3.86
N THR A 230 -5.05 -5.44 -3.64
CA THR A 230 -3.60 -5.41 -3.79
C THR A 230 -2.92 -5.50 -2.43
N ASN A 231 -1.59 -5.64 -2.44
CA ASN A 231 -0.78 -5.51 -1.22
C ASN A 231 -0.84 -4.10 -0.58
N TYR A 232 -1.43 -3.11 -1.26
CA TYR A 232 -1.58 -1.74 -0.74
C TYR A 232 -3.02 -1.34 -0.43
N LYS A 233 -4.01 -1.79 -1.22
CA LYS A 233 -5.39 -1.29 -1.13
C LYS A 233 -6.43 -2.35 -1.49
N ILE A 234 -7.64 -2.18 -0.97
CA ILE A 234 -8.82 -2.87 -1.50
C ILE A 234 -9.45 -1.94 -2.56
N CYS A 235 -9.58 -2.43 -3.79
CA CYS A 235 -10.17 -1.67 -4.89
C CYS A 235 -11.69 -1.48 -4.69
N ALA A 236 -12.26 -0.49 -5.36
CA ALA A 236 -13.71 -0.28 -5.35
C ALA A 236 -14.45 -1.54 -5.82
N SER A 237 -15.49 -1.94 -5.08
CA SER A 237 -16.39 -3.01 -5.49
C SER A 237 -17.17 -2.56 -6.72
N MET A 238 -17.25 -3.41 -7.73
CA MET A 238 -17.93 -3.15 -8.99
C MET A 238 -19.11 -4.10 -9.15
N GLY A 239 -20.20 -3.64 -9.77
CA GLY A 239 -21.44 -4.41 -9.87
C GLY A 239 -22.31 -4.35 -8.62
N TYR A 240 -23.29 -5.24 -8.54
CA TYR A 240 -24.29 -5.25 -7.48
C TYR A 240 -23.93 -6.25 -6.38
N ARG A 241 -24.00 -5.81 -5.12
CA ARG A 241 -23.84 -6.63 -3.93
C ARG A 241 -25.22 -6.76 -3.26
N TYR A 242 -25.84 -7.94 -3.31
CA TYR A 242 -27.16 -8.15 -2.72
C TYR A 242 -26.98 -8.54 -1.24
N GLU A 243 -27.55 -7.77 -0.32
CA GLU A 243 -27.39 -8.00 1.13
C GLU A 243 -28.51 -8.89 1.72
N GLY A 244 -29.21 -9.65 0.86
CA GLY A 244 -30.23 -10.64 1.24
C GLY A 244 -29.74 -12.09 1.11
N GLY A 245 -30.30 -12.99 1.92
CA GLY A 245 -29.71 -14.28 2.32
C GLY A 245 -29.51 -15.40 1.28
N ASN A 246 -29.32 -15.12 -0.02
CA ASN A 246 -29.04 -16.15 -1.05
C ASN A 246 -27.76 -15.88 -1.90
N ASP A 247 -26.88 -14.97 -1.47
CA ASP A 247 -25.64 -14.65 -2.18
C ASP A 247 -24.49 -15.63 -1.84
N TYR A 248 -23.86 -16.17 -2.89
CA TYR A 248 -22.61 -16.92 -2.78
C TYR A 248 -21.44 -15.98 -3.01
N LYS A 249 -20.53 -15.92 -2.02
CA LYS A 249 -19.26 -15.19 -2.10
C LYS A 249 -18.11 -16.16 -2.35
N PHE A 250 -17.22 -15.84 -3.28
CA PHE A 250 -15.93 -16.50 -3.42
C PHE A 250 -14.78 -15.52 -3.19
N THR A 251 -13.65 -16.05 -2.72
CA THR A 251 -12.39 -15.31 -2.55
C THR A 251 -11.25 -16.16 -3.09
N HIS A 252 -10.53 -15.64 -4.08
CA HIS A 252 -9.26 -16.19 -4.52
C HIS A 252 -8.12 -15.43 -3.86
N GLN A 253 -7.45 -16.07 -2.91
CA GLN A 253 -6.27 -15.55 -2.24
C GLN A 253 -5.33 -16.71 -1.95
N VAL A 254 -4.04 -16.50 -2.17
CA VAL A 254 -3.00 -17.46 -1.77
C VAL A 254 -1.96 -16.71 -0.95
N GLN A 255 -1.68 -17.22 0.25
CA GLN A 255 -0.69 -16.63 1.14
C GLN A 255 0.70 -16.58 0.47
N ASP A 256 1.41 -15.46 0.66
CA ASP A 256 2.76 -15.20 0.15
C ASP A 256 2.92 -15.25 -1.38
N LYS A 257 1.82 -15.09 -2.12
CA LYS A 257 1.82 -15.06 -3.59
C LYS A 257 1.03 -13.87 -4.13
N LYS A 258 1.44 -13.41 -5.30
CA LYS A 258 0.75 -12.37 -6.08
C LYS A 258 -0.01 -12.99 -7.25
N ILE A 259 -1.13 -12.39 -7.64
CA ILE A 259 -1.85 -12.74 -8.86
C ILE A 259 -1.11 -12.18 -10.07
N ILE A 260 -0.86 -13.04 -11.06
CA ILE A 260 -0.14 -12.71 -12.30
C ILE A 260 -0.97 -12.98 -13.56
N GLY A 261 -2.17 -13.54 -13.44
CA GLY A 261 -2.99 -13.87 -14.59
C GLY A 261 -4.39 -14.26 -14.17
N PHE A 262 -5.33 -14.17 -15.11
CA PHE A 262 -6.70 -14.61 -14.91
C PHE A 262 -7.15 -15.57 -16.01
N HIS A 263 -8.12 -16.41 -15.66
CA HIS A 263 -8.82 -17.29 -16.59
C HIS A 263 -10.27 -17.42 -16.14
N GLY A 264 -11.14 -17.98 -16.96
CA GLY A 264 -12.53 -18.18 -16.57
C GLY A 264 -13.45 -18.49 -17.73
N PHE A 265 -14.73 -18.19 -17.55
CA PHE A 265 -15.74 -18.31 -18.59
C PHE A 265 -16.52 -17.00 -18.72
N ALA A 266 -16.81 -16.59 -19.94
CA ALA A 266 -17.58 -15.39 -20.22
C ALA A 266 -18.52 -15.59 -21.41
N SER A 267 -19.67 -14.95 -21.36
CA SER A 267 -20.67 -14.88 -22.44
C SER A 267 -20.92 -13.41 -22.75
N ASN A 268 -22.18 -12.97 -22.81
CA ASN A 268 -22.52 -11.54 -22.78
C ASN A 268 -22.23 -10.89 -21.41
N HIS A 269 -21.85 -11.67 -20.38
CA HIS A 269 -21.46 -11.26 -19.03
C HIS A 269 -20.34 -12.18 -18.53
N LEU A 270 -19.64 -11.79 -17.47
CA LEU A 270 -18.63 -12.63 -16.83
C LEU A 270 -19.30 -13.78 -16.06
N ASN A 271 -19.07 -15.03 -16.45
CA ASN A 271 -19.71 -16.20 -15.84
C ASN A 271 -18.91 -16.74 -14.65
N SER A 272 -17.59 -16.78 -14.78
CA SER A 272 -16.65 -17.16 -13.70
C SER A 272 -15.28 -16.52 -13.90
N ILE A 273 -14.51 -16.42 -12.82
CA ILE A 273 -13.13 -15.93 -12.85
C ILE A 273 -12.26 -16.74 -11.89
N GLY A 274 -11.08 -17.11 -12.34
CA GLY A 274 -10.02 -17.77 -11.59
C GLY A 274 -8.69 -17.05 -11.81
N ALA A 275 -7.69 -17.36 -11.00
CA ALA A 275 -6.45 -16.59 -10.97
C ALA A 275 -5.19 -17.48 -10.92
N TYR A 276 -4.12 -17.00 -11.53
CA TYR A 276 -2.77 -17.55 -11.45
C TYR A 276 -1.95 -16.78 -10.42
N PHE A 277 -1.26 -17.49 -9.52
CA PHE A 277 -0.52 -16.96 -8.40
C PHE A 277 0.97 -17.31 -8.51
N ALA A 278 1.85 -16.33 -8.53
CA ALA A 278 3.29 -16.56 -8.47
C ALA A 278 3.87 -16.20 -7.09
N PRO A 279 4.94 -16.88 -6.64
CA PRO A 279 5.69 -16.45 -5.47
C PRO A 279 6.20 -15.02 -5.67
N LEU A 280 6.31 -14.27 -4.59
CA LEU A 280 7.00 -12.99 -4.61
C LEU A 280 8.48 -13.28 -4.91
N SER A 281 8.95 -12.97 -6.13
CA SER A 281 10.33 -13.23 -6.55
C SER A 281 11.31 -12.60 -5.56
N SER A 282 12.25 -13.40 -5.03
CA SER A 282 13.29 -12.95 -4.12
C SER A 282 14.34 -12.12 -4.86
N THR A 283 14.19 -10.80 -4.85
CA THR A 283 15.32 -9.88 -5.04
C THR A 283 15.45 -8.99 -3.82
N THR A 284 16.63 -9.12 -3.18
CA THR A 284 17.18 -8.33 -2.08
C THR A 284 16.62 -8.62 -0.68
N THR A 285 17.26 -9.58 -0.01
CA THR A 285 17.42 -9.60 1.45
C THR A 285 18.06 -8.29 1.93
N LEU A 286 17.26 -7.40 2.51
CA LEU A 286 17.64 -6.69 3.72
C LEU A 286 17.19 -7.55 4.92
N PRO A 287 17.81 -7.40 6.11
CA PRO A 287 17.78 -8.42 7.14
C PRO A 287 16.35 -8.83 7.50
N ILE A 288 16.18 -10.12 7.77
CA ILE A 288 15.02 -10.70 8.43
C ILE A 288 14.84 -9.97 9.77
N GLY A 289 14.02 -8.93 9.74
CA GLY A 289 13.33 -8.40 10.91
C GLY A 289 11.94 -9.00 10.87
N THR A 290 11.61 -9.76 11.90
CA THR A 290 10.25 -10.21 12.19
C THR A 290 9.25 -9.05 12.03
N GLY A 291 8.52 -9.02 10.92
CA GLY A 291 7.50 -8.01 10.61
C GLY A 291 6.22 -8.24 11.41
N GLY A 292 6.32 -8.13 12.73
CA GLY A 292 5.22 -7.57 13.50
C GLY A 292 5.27 -6.07 13.30
N SER A 293 4.15 -5.44 12.96
CA SER A 293 4.00 -3.99 13.09
C SER A 293 4.60 -3.57 14.44
N GLY A 294 5.25 -2.40 14.51
CA GLY A 294 5.63 -1.80 15.80
C GLY A 294 4.41 -1.49 16.72
N ALA A 295 3.22 -1.98 16.35
CA ALA A 295 1.99 -1.86 17.08
C ALA A 295 1.91 -2.89 18.21
N GLN A 296 1.72 -2.40 19.42
CA GLN A 296 1.48 -3.21 20.59
C GLN A 296 0.04 -3.73 20.58
N LYS A 297 -0.15 -5.05 20.50
CA LYS A 297 -1.46 -5.71 20.61
C LYS A 297 -1.82 -5.90 22.10
N LEU A 298 -2.93 -5.33 22.55
CA LEU A 298 -3.55 -5.70 23.83
C LEU A 298 -4.64 -6.74 23.60
N GLY A 299 -4.68 -7.78 24.43
CA GLY A 299 -5.64 -8.87 24.35
C GLY A 299 -7.09 -8.41 24.53
N ALA A 300 -8.01 -9.10 23.87
CA ALA A 300 -9.43 -8.76 23.92
C ALA A 300 -10.01 -8.91 25.33
N GLN A 301 -10.78 -7.91 25.74
CA GLN A 301 -11.47 -7.83 27.03
C GLN A 301 -12.95 -8.13 26.83
N GLY A 302 -13.52 -8.97 27.71
CA GLY A 302 -14.85 -9.55 27.56
C GLY A 302 -14.76 -11.07 27.69
N VAL A 303 -15.63 -11.80 27.00
CA VAL A 303 -15.59 -13.28 26.96
C VAL A 303 -15.25 -13.80 25.57
N THR A 304 -14.70 -15.01 25.52
CA THR A 304 -14.55 -15.80 24.29
C THR A 304 -15.88 -16.45 23.94
N GLY A 305 -16.75 -15.72 23.24
CA GLY A 305 -18.01 -16.22 22.68
C GLY A 305 -18.17 -15.72 21.24
N GLY A 306 -18.68 -16.56 20.34
CA GLY A 306 -18.84 -16.21 18.92
C GLY A 306 -17.58 -16.41 18.07
N SER A 307 -17.61 -15.86 16.86
CA SER A 307 -16.52 -15.93 15.88
C SER A 307 -15.44 -14.89 16.20
N ALA A 308 -14.18 -15.28 16.04
CA ALA A 308 -13.06 -14.35 16.15
C ALA A 308 -13.04 -13.38 14.95
N TRP A 309 -12.64 -12.14 15.20
CA TRP A 309 -12.46 -11.11 14.19
C TRP A 309 -11.21 -10.26 14.49
N ASP A 310 -10.57 -9.74 13.45
CA ASP A 310 -9.36 -8.93 13.55
C ASP A 310 -9.28 -7.99 12.33
N ASP A 311 -9.41 -6.68 12.57
CA ASP A 311 -9.33 -5.65 11.52
C ASP A 311 -7.86 -5.32 11.16
N GLY A 312 -6.88 -5.93 11.85
CA GLY A 312 -5.46 -5.73 11.61
C GLY A 312 -4.88 -4.46 12.26
N SER A 313 -3.57 -4.26 12.05
CA SER A 313 -2.78 -3.20 12.69
C SER A 313 -2.03 -2.30 11.68
N TYR A 314 -2.50 -2.24 10.45
CA TYR A 314 -1.84 -1.54 9.34
C TYR A 314 -2.43 -0.15 9.04
N HIS A 315 -3.43 0.27 9.82
CA HIS A 315 -4.08 1.57 9.69
C HIS A 315 -3.29 2.67 10.41
N ASP A 316 -3.45 3.93 10.00
CA ASP A 316 -2.87 5.07 10.71
C ASP A 316 -3.83 5.60 11.79
N GLY A 317 -5.14 5.48 11.63
CA GLY A 317 -6.08 5.83 12.69
C GLY A 317 -7.55 5.57 12.37
N VAL A 318 -8.39 5.78 13.39
CA VAL A 318 -9.83 5.52 13.32
C VAL A 318 -10.56 6.84 13.05
N THR A 319 -11.35 6.88 11.99
CA THR A 319 -12.07 8.09 11.51
C THR A 319 -13.53 8.11 11.96
N LYS A 320 -14.14 6.93 12.12
CA LYS A 320 -15.54 6.82 12.59
C LYS A 320 -15.78 5.49 13.30
N ILE A 321 -16.64 5.51 14.31
CA ILE A 321 -17.11 4.32 15.01
C ILE A 321 -18.63 4.30 14.92
N VAL A 322 -19.21 3.15 14.62
CA VAL A 322 -20.65 2.92 14.65
C VAL A 322 -20.93 1.82 15.65
N VAL A 323 -21.71 2.13 16.67
CA VAL A 323 -22.08 1.18 17.71
C VAL A 323 -23.59 1.08 17.73
N ARG A 324 -24.11 -0.13 17.61
CA ARG A 324 -25.55 -0.40 17.81
C ARG A 324 -25.74 -1.13 19.13
N THR A 325 -26.79 -0.75 19.84
CA THR A 325 -27.18 -1.32 21.13
C THR A 325 -28.56 -1.92 21.03
N CYS A 326 -28.84 -2.93 21.84
CA CYS A 326 -30.17 -3.53 22.04
C CYS A 326 -30.51 -3.55 23.54
N THR A 327 -31.63 -4.17 23.90
CA THR A 327 -32.08 -4.36 25.29
C THR A 327 -31.15 -5.24 26.15
N LEU A 328 -30.10 -5.83 25.56
CA LEU A 328 -29.14 -6.67 26.25
C LEU A 328 -27.75 -6.03 26.38
N GLY A 329 -27.33 -5.18 25.43
CA GLY A 329 -26.00 -4.57 25.44
C GLY A 329 -25.56 -4.06 24.07
N VAL A 330 -24.25 -4.10 23.80
CA VAL A 330 -23.66 -3.75 22.49
C VAL A 330 -23.88 -4.90 21.51
N GLN A 331 -24.73 -4.65 20.50
CA GLN A 331 -25.14 -5.63 19.51
C GLN A 331 -24.12 -5.74 18.37
N PHE A 332 -23.67 -4.61 17.82
CA PHE A 332 -22.54 -4.62 16.90
C PHE A 332 -21.69 -3.36 17.02
N VAL A 333 -20.44 -3.49 16.57
CA VAL A 333 -19.55 -2.36 16.33
C VAL A 333 -18.99 -2.41 14.91
N ASN A 334 -18.75 -1.25 14.32
CA ASN A 334 -18.05 -1.10 13.05
C ASN A 334 -17.07 0.09 13.17
N PHE A 335 -15.85 -0.11 12.71
CA PHE A 335 -14.78 0.88 12.72
C PHE A 335 -14.42 1.30 11.30
N PHE A 336 -14.33 2.59 11.06
CA PHE A 336 -13.84 3.16 9.82
C PHE A 336 -12.46 3.72 10.10
N TYR A 337 -11.53 3.43 9.20
CA TYR A 337 -10.14 3.85 9.28
C TYR A 337 -9.86 4.93 8.24
N ASP A 338 -8.65 5.47 8.25
CA ASP A 338 -8.18 6.45 7.28
C ASP A 338 -8.07 5.85 5.87
N ASN A 339 -7.67 4.58 5.77
CA ASN A 339 -7.45 3.88 4.49
C ASN A 339 -8.37 2.66 4.28
N ASP A 340 -9.31 2.38 5.19
CA ASP A 340 -10.13 1.17 5.19
C ASP A 340 -11.49 1.40 5.84
N ILE A 341 -12.46 0.54 5.53
CA ILE A 341 -13.73 0.42 6.26
C ILE A 341 -13.75 -0.97 6.88
N GLY A 342 -13.60 -1.04 8.20
CA GLY A 342 -13.64 -2.29 8.95
C GLY A 342 -14.97 -3.03 8.77
N ALA A 343 -14.95 -4.34 9.06
CA ALA A 343 -16.16 -5.15 8.98
C ALA A 343 -17.11 -4.83 10.15
N VAL A 344 -18.39 -5.19 9.97
CA VAL A 344 -19.36 -5.12 11.06
C VAL A 344 -19.16 -6.34 11.96
N HIS A 345 -18.92 -6.11 13.25
CA HIS A 345 -18.68 -7.16 14.24
C HIS A 345 -19.86 -7.27 15.20
N GLY A 346 -20.66 -8.34 15.02
CA GLY A 346 -21.98 -8.54 15.64
C GLY A 346 -23.09 -8.62 14.57
N ALA A 347 -24.35 -8.87 14.96
CA ALA A 347 -25.45 -8.99 14.00
C ALA A 347 -26.61 -8.01 14.30
N PRO A 348 -27.18 -7.29 13.32
CA PRO A 348 -28.36 -6.45 13.51
C PRO A 348 -29.62 -7.31 13.65
N GLY A 349 -29.83 -7.91 14.83
CA GLY A 349 -30.91 -8.86 15.08
C GLY A 349 -32.19 -8.25 15.70
N ASP A 350 -32.12 -7.02 16.24
CA ASP A 350 -33.27 -6.40 16.93
C ASP A 350 -33.60 -5.02 16.31
N PRO A 351 -34.80 -4.83 15.72
CA PRO A 351 -35.22 -3.56 15.15
C PRO A 351 -35.41 -2.44 16.19
N THR A 352 -35.46 -2.75 17.50
CA THR A 352 -35.65 -1.76 18.58
C THR A 352 -34.37 -1.08 19.05
N GLY A 353 -33.21 -1.48 18.53
CA GLY A 353 -31.89 -0.99 18.93
C GLY A 353 -31.56 0.44 18.49
N SER A 354 -30.75 1.14 19.30
CA SER A 354 -30.26 2.50 18.99
C SER A 354 -28.84 2.45 18.39
N THR A 355 -28.61 3.23 17.34
CA THR A 355 -27.30 3.35 16.67
C THR A 355 -26.66 4.69 17.00
N GLN A 356 -25.43 4.67 17.48
CA GLN A 356 -24.61 5.85 17.70
C GLN A 356 -23.44 5.90 16.73
N HIS A 357 -23.14 7.10 16.25
CA HIS A 357 -22.00 7.39 15.38
C HIS A 357 -21.03 8.30 16.12
N ILE A 358 -19.79 7.86 16.28
CA ILE A 358 -18.70 8.66 16.81
C ILE A 358 -17.81 9.03 15.63
N VAL A 359 -17.76 10.32 15.31
CA VAL A 359 -16.83 10.84 14.29
C VAL A 359 -15.57 11.31 15.00
N ILE A 360 -14.43 10.91 14.46
CA ILE A 360 -13.10 11.20 14.98
C ILE A 360 -12.36 11.98 13.90
N ASN A 361 -11.93 13.19 14.23
CA ASN A 361 -11.25 14.09 13.29
C ASN A 361 -9.76 13.72 13.13
N HIS A 362 -9.49 12.54 12.56
CA HIS A 362 -8.12 12.06 12.29
C HIS A 362 -7.39 12.99 11.29
N PRO A 363 -6.09 13.30 11.47
CA PRO A 363 -5.17 12.76 12.49
C PRO A 363 -5.17 13.52 13.83
N ASP A 364 -5.76 14.72 13.87
CA ASP A 364 -5.70 15.64 15.02
C ASP A 364 -6.41 15.08 16.25
N GLU A 365 -7.51 14.36 16.02
CA GLU A 365 -8.22 13.57 17.01
C GLU A 365 -7.95 12.09 16.75
N HIS A 366 -7.45 11.36 17.75
CA HIS A 366 -7.17 9.93 17.66
C HIS A 366 -7.57 9.22 18.95
N LEU A 367 -7.96 7.95 18.83
CA LEU A 367 -8.33 7.13 19.99
C LEU A 367 -7.11 6.85 20.86
N VAL A 368 -7.27 7.04 22.17
CA VAL A 368 -6.22 6.76 23.17
C VAL A 368 -6.65 5.66 24.14
N SER A 369 -7.95 5.49 24.36
CA SER A 369 -8.45 4.38 25.17
C SER A 369 -9.88 3.97 24.85
N ILE A 370 -10.19 2.71 25.17
CA ILE A 370 -11.56 2.19 25.27
C ILE A 370 -11.81 1.83 26.72
N GLU A 371 -12.99 2.16 27.21
CA GLU A 371 -13.47 1.67 28.49
C GLU A 371 -14.82 0.99 28.27
N GLY A 372 -15.02 -0.15 28.92
CA GLY A 372 -16.29 -0.85 28.81
C GLY A 372 -16.50 -1.77 29.99
N TRP A 373 -17.66 -2.41 30.00
CA TRP A 373 -17.99 -3.40 31.02
C TRP A 373 -18.92 -4.47 30.47
N TYR A 374 -18.91 -5.63 31.12
CA TYR A 374 -19.75 -6.78 30.79
C TYR A 374 -20.20 -7.51 32.07
N ILE A 375 -21.45 -7.95 32.12
CA ILE A 375 -21.98 -8.82 33.20
C ILE A 375 -21.99 -10.29 32.78
N SER A 376 -22.28 -10.56 31.51
CA SER A 376 -22.53 -11.90 30.96
C SER A 376 -21.71 -12.09 29.69
N ASN A 377 -22.27 -12.76 28.68
CA ASN A 377 -21.54 -13.19 27.49
C ASN A 377 -21.24 -12.07 26.48
N TYR A 378 -21.56 -10.81 26.75
CA TYR A 378 -21.39 -9.70 25.81
C TYR A 378 -21.09 -8.37 26.52
N ILE A 379 -20.48 -7.45 25.78
CA ILE A 379 -20.18 -6.10 26.24
C ILE A 379 -21.50 -5.35 26.46
N SER A 380 -21.76 -4.97 27.71
CA SER A 380 -23.01 -4.34 28.14
C SER A 380 -22.99 -2.82 27.93
N GLY A 381 -21.82 -2.20 28.07
CA GLY A 381 -21.61 -0.79 27.78
C GLY A 381 -20.17 -0.50 27.38
N ILE A 382 -19.97 0.43 26.45
CA ILE A 382 -18.66 0.82 25.93
C ILE A 382 -18.60 2.33 25.72
N ARG A 383 -17.43 2.92 25.97
CA ARG A 383 -17.13 4.31 25.63
C ARG A 383 -15.72 4.43 25.07
N PHE A 384 -15.54 5.45 24.24
CA PHE A 384 -14.31 5.70 23.52
C PHE A 384 -13.74 7.05 23.94
N LYS A 385 -12.44 7.07 24.21
CA LYS A 385 -11.71 8.28 24.58
C LYS A 385 -10.66 8.58 23.53
N THR A 386 -10.68 9.81 23.04
CA THR A 386 -9.67 10.38 22.17
C THR A 386 -8.75 11.31 22.96
N ASN A 387 -7.70 11.79 22.32
CA ASN A 387 -6.86 12.87 22.85
C ASN A 387 -7.63 14.20 23.04
N GLN A 388 -8.83 14.36 22.45
CA GLN A 388 -9.62 15.60 22.53
C GLN A 388 -10.91 15.46 23.34
N LYS A 389 -11.61 14.32 23.28
CA LYS A 389 -12.92 14.14 23.92
C LYS A 389 -13.14 12.71 24.42
N THR A 390 -14.13 12.53 25.27
CA THR A 390 -14.60 11.21 25.73
C THR A 390 -16.07 11.08 25.36
N SER A 391 -16.44 9.99 24.69
CA SER A 391 -17.84 9.72 24.37
C SER A 391 -18.64 9.44 25.65
N VAL A 392 -19.96 9.64 25.58
CA VAL A 392 -20.88 9.06 26.56
C VAL A 392 -20.79 7.53 26.53
N TYR A 393 -21.28 6.87 27.58
CA TYR A 393 -21.44 5.43 27.57
C TYR A 393 -22.49 5.02 26.54
N ILE A 394 -22.12 4.09 25.66
CA ILE A 394 -22.99 3.52 24.64
C ILE A 394 -23.39 2.12 25.10
N GLY A 395 -24.68 1.91 25.31
CA GLY A 395 -25.24 0.73 25.95
C GLY A 395 -25.71 1.06 27.36
N TYR A 396 -25.63 0.11 28.28
CA TYR A 396 -26.01 0.31 29.66
C TYR A 396 -24.95 1.09 30.44
N GLU A 397 -25.38 2.06 31.25
CA GLU A 397 -24.51 2.65 32.27
C GLU A 397 -24.19 1.60 33.34
N TYR A 398 -22.98 1.66 33.88
CA TYR A 398 -22.56 0.71 34.90
C TYR A 398 -23.35 0.90 36.20
N THR A 399 -24.12 -0.11 36.59
CA THR A 399 -25.01 -0.08 37.75
C THR A 399 -24.40 -0.67 39.03
N GLY A 400 -23.09 -1.00 39.02
CA GLY A 400 -22.40 -1.62 40.17
C GLY A 400 -22.30 -3.14 40.14
N SER A 401 -22.72 -3.80 39.05
CA SER A 401 -22.56 -5.24 38.83
C SER A 401 -21.90 -5.52 37.47
N GLY A 402 -20.99 -6.49 37.40
CA GLY A 402 -20.20 -6.81 36.20
C GLY A 402 -18.72 -6.42 36.28
N THR A 403 -17.95 -6.78 35.25
CA THR A 403 -16.50 -6.54 35.12
C THR A 403 -16.23 -5.34 34.22
N ILE A 404 -15.49 -4.35 34.73
CA ILE A 404 -15.03 -3.19 33.97
C ILE A 404 -13.66 -3.49 33.36
N PHE A 405 -13.42 -3.03 32.15
CA PHE A 405 -12.12 -3.09 31.49
C PHE A 405 -11.72 -1.74 30.88
N THR A 406 -10.41 -1.54 30.75
CA THR A 406 -9.83 -0.41 30.04
C THR A 406 -8.73 -0.92 29.13
N LEU A 407 -8.81 -0.56 27.85
CA LEU A 407 -7.73 -0.74 26.88
C LEU A 407 -7.05 0.61 26.69
N GLN A 408 -5.85 0.74 27.26
CA GLN A 408 -5.04 1.95 27.14
C GLN A 408 -3.56 1.59 27.20
N VAL A 409 -2.76 2.27 26.39
CA VAL A 409 -1.30 2.26 26.52
C VAL A 409 -0.82 3.71 26.60
N LYS A 410 0.03 4.01 27.59
CA LYS A 410 0.58 5.36 27.79
C LYS A 410 1.34 5.82 26.54
N ASP A 411 1.11 7.07 26.13
CA ASP A 411 1.77 7.75 25.01
C ASP A 411 1.56 7.09 23.63
N LYS A 412 0.47 6.30 23.47
CA LYS A 412 0.13 5.61 22.23
C LYS A 412 -1.33 5.86 21.80
N LYS A 413 -1.56 5.88 20.48
CA LYS A 413 -2.89 5.89 19.85
C LYS A 413 -3.32 4.49 19.45
N ILE A 414 -4.63 4.26 19.40
CA ILE A 414 -5.24 3.03 18.88
C ILE A 414 -5.41 3.13 17.37
N ILE A 415 -4.98 2.10 16.65
CA ILE A 415 -5.03 2.05 15.17
C ILE A 415 -5.81 0.85 14.63
N GLY A 416 -6.28 -0.07 15.46
CA GLY A 416 -6.96 -1.27 14.97
C GLY A 416 -7.60 -2.04 16.11
N PHE A 417 -8.53 -2.92 15.77
CA PHE A 417 -9.30 -3.71 16.74
C PHE A 417 -9.33 -5.18 16.37
N HIS A 418 -9.53 -6.01 17.38
CA HIS A 418 -9.77 -7.45 17.24
C HIS A 418 -10.66 -7.93 18.38
N GLY A 419 -11.25 -9.11 18.28
CA GLY A 419 -12.10 -9.62 19.35
C GLY A 419 -12.91 -10.84 18.94
N PHE A 420 -14.01 -11.04 19.65
CA PHE A 420 -14.99 -12.08 19.35
C PHE A 420 -16.38 -11.48 19.29
N ALA A 421 -17.19 -11.92 18.32
CA ALA A 421 -18.56 -11.46 18.14
C ALA A 421 -19.47 -12.59 17.65
N SER A 422 -20.73 -12.55 18.06
CA SER A 422 -21.79 -13.46 17.67
C SER A 422 -22.98 -12.63 17.19
N ASP A 423 -24.17 -12.83 17.76
CA ASP A 423 -25.27 -11.89 17.62
C ASP A 423 -25.03 -10.58 18.39
N HIS A 424 -24.07 -10.56 19.32
CA HIS A 424 -23.60 -9.41 20.10
C HIS A 424 -22.08 -9.28 20.07
N LEU A 425 -21.55 -8.13 20.51
CA LEU A 425 -20.12 -7.94 20.70
C LEU A 425 -19.67 -8.64 21.99
N ASN A 426 -18.94 -9.75 21.89
CA ASN A 426 -18.55 -10.58 23.04
C ASN A 426 -17.27 -10.07 23.73
N SER A 427 -16.29 -9.62 22.96
CA SER A 427 -15.07 -9.02 23.46
C SER A 427 -14.41 -8.09 22.45
N ILE A 428 -13.56 -7.18 22.93
CA ILE A 428 -12.80 -6.23 22.12
C ILE A 428 -11.39 -6.06 22.65
N GLY A 429 -10.41 -6.05 21.75
CA GLY A 429 -9.00 -5.76 21.95
C GLY A 429 -8.54 -4.71 20.94
N ALA A 430 -7.33 -4.18 21.12
CA ALA A 430 -6.84 -3.05 20.32
C ALA A 430 -5.34 -3.13 20.03
N TYR A 431 -4.95 -2.52 18.91
CA TYR A 431 -3.56 -2.31 18.49
C TYR A 431 -3.13 -0.86 18.74
N PHE A 432 -1.92 -0.67 19.31
CA PHE A 432 -1.42 0.63 19.76
C PHE A 432 -0.08 1.01 19.14
N VAL A 433 0.07 2.24 18.65
CA VAL A 433 1.35 2.81 18.16
C VAL A 433 1.68 4.14 18.85
N PRO A 434 2.97 4.51 19.00
CA PRO A 434 3.37 5.80 19.56
C PRO A 434 2.74 6.99 18.84
N VAL A 435 2.31 8.00 19.61
CA VAL A 435 1.88 9.28 19.04
C VAL A 435 3.13 10.09 18.72
N LEU A 436 3.49 10.20 17.43
CA LEU A 436 4.51 11.14 16.98
C LEU A 436 3.94 12.56 17.19
N SER A 437 4.62 13.38 17.99
CA SER A 437 4.19 14.74 18.30
C SER A 437 4.36 15.65 17.09
N THR A 438 3.37 15.65 16.19
CA THR A 438 3.14 16.70 15.20
C THR A 438 2.17 17.72 15.81
N PRO A 439 2.55 19.00 15.94
CA PRO A 439 1.60 20.04 16.27
C PRO A 439 0.83 20.42 15.00
N THR A 440 -0.41 19.96 14.87
CA THR A 440 -1.36 20.39 13.83
C THR A 440 -2.40 21.32 14.47
N LEU A 441 -2.47 22.55 13.96
CA LEU A 441 -3.50 23.53 14.29
C LEU A 441 -4.80 23.19 13.53
N PRO A 442 -6.00 23.43 14.12
CA PRO A 442 -7.26 22.96 13.57
C PRO A 442 -7.65 23.70 12.28
N ILE A 443 -7.90 22.95 11.21
CA ILE A 443 -8.58 23.44 10.00
C ILE A 443 -9.99 22.84 9.97
N VAL A 444 -11.01 23.69 10.00
CA VAL A 444 -12.39 23.31 9.70
C VAL A 444 -12.52 23.14 8.19
N LEU A 445 -12.67 21.91 7.67
CA LEU A 445 -12.91 21.67 6.25
C LEU A 445 -14.43 21.61 5.93
N PRO A 446 -14.93 22.33 4.90
CA PRO A 446 -16.35 22.36 4.55
C PRO A 446 -16.78 21.16 3.66
N LYS A 447 -18.10 21.06 3.42
CA LYS A 447 -18.78 19.94 2.73
C LYS A 447 -18.24 19.71 1.30
N ARG A 448 -17.82 18.47 0.98
CA ARG A 448 -17.25 18.07 -0.32
C ARG A 448 -18.26 18.20 -1.48
N PHE A 449 -17.99 19.08 -2.43
CA PHE A 449 -18.63 19.15 -3.76
C PHE A 449 -17.57 18.93 -4.85
N GLY A 450 -17.89 18.15 -5.89
CA GLY A 450 -16.96 17.80 -6.97
C GLY A 450 -16.53 16.32 -6.94
N ALA A 451 -16.07 15.79 -8.07
CA ALA A 451 -15.48 14.46 -8.15
C ALA A 451 -14.10 14.47 -7.49
N VAL A 452 -13.82 13.46 -6.68
CA VAL A 452 -12.51 13.28 -6.06
C VAL A 452 -11.53 12.81 -7.14
N TRP A 453 -10.34 13.42 -7.16
CA TRP A 453 -9.24 13.03 -8.03
C TRP A 453 -7.95 12.94 -7.22
N ASP A 454 -7.05 12.08 -7.69
CA ASP A 454 -5.79 11.79 -7.02
C ASP A 454 -4.78 11.31 -8.06
N ASP A 455 -3.69 12.06 -8.24
CA ASP A 455 -2.58 11.68 -9.13
C ASP A 455 -1.60 10.70 -8.47
N GLY A 456 -1.71 10.49 -7.16
CA GLY A 456 -0.77 9.71 -6.37
C GLY A 456 0.53 10.48 -6.10
N THR A 457 1.51 9.77 -5.54
CA THR A 457 2.86 10.31 -5.27
C THR A 457 3.83 9.86 -6.35
N HIS A 458 4.63 10.79 -6.87
CA HIS A 458 5.65 10.56 -7.89
C HIS A 458 7.06 10.84 -7.35
N ASP A 459 8.11 10.55 -8.14
CA ASP A 459 9.46 10.94 -7.73
C ASP A 459 9.63 12.46 -7.81
N LYS A 460 9.02 13.13 -8.79
CA LYS A 460 9.12 14.60 -8.89
C LYS A 460 8.01 15.20 -9.73
N VAL A 461 7.58 16.43 -9.39
CA VAL A 461 6.78 17.27 -10.30
C VAL A 461 7.71 17.89 -11.34
N LYS A 462 7.36 17.78 -12.62
CA LYS A 462 8.12 18.33 -13.75
C LYS A 462 7.52 19.64 -14.22
N LYS A 463 6.22 19.64 -14.48
CA LYS A 463 5.51 20.76 -15.11
C LYS A 463 4.10 20.85 -14.56
N ILE A 464 3.60 22.07 -14.43
CA ILE A 464 2.26 22.36 -13.93
C ILE A 464 1.53 23.21 -14.96
N PHE A 465 0.29 22.86 -15.24
CA PHE A 465 -0.65 23.60 -16.07
C PHE A 465 -1.84 24.02 -15.20
N ILE A 466 -2.22 25.29 -15.29
CA ILE A 466 -3.29 25.90 -14.51
C ILE A 466 -4.28 26.53 -15.50
N GLY A 467 -5.46 25.92 -15.63
CA GLY A 467 -6.56 26.43 -16.44
C GLY A 467 -7.30 27.54 -15.71
N LEU A 468 -7.32 28.74 -16.27
CA LEU A 468 -7.97 29.89 -15.65
C LEU A 468 -9.46 29.97 -16.01
N GLY A 469 -10.28 30.39 -15.05
CA GLY A 469 -11.67 30.82 -15.23
C GLY A 469 -11.82 32.31 -14.94
N GLN A 470 -13.01 32.87 -15.17
CA GLN A 470 -13.26 34.32 -15.02
C GLN A 470 -12.93 34.83 -13.60
N ASP A 471 -13.22 34.04 -12.57
CA ASP A 471 -12.97 34.37 -11.15
C ASP A 471 -12.47 33.16 -10.33
N VAL A 472 -12.10 32.05 -10.99
CA VAL A 472 -11.74 30.77 -10.35
C VAL A 472 -10.61 30.06 -11.10
N ILE A 473 -9.98 29.08 -10.46
CA ILE A 473 -9.18 28.07 -11.15
C ILE A 473 -10.12 27.03 -11.72
N ALA A 474 -10.15 26.91 -13.04
CA ALA A 474 -11.07 26.04 -13.77
C ALA A 474 -10.55 24.61 -13.85
N SER A 475 -9.24 24.44 -14.04
CA SER A 475 -8.60 23.13 -14.06
C SER A 475 -7.13 23.18 -13.65
N VAL A 476 -6.57 22.02 -13.30
CA VAL A 476 -5.13 21.81 -13.13
C VAL A 476 -4.71 20.52 -13.82
N LYS A 477 -3.47 20.47 -14.28
CA LYS A 477 -2.83 19.27 -14.83
C LYS A 477 -1.34 19.29 -14.49
N PHE A 478 -0.77 18.11 -14.30
CA PHE A 478 0.62 17.96 -13.90
C PHE A 478 1.36 17.00 -14.83
N GLU A 479 2.63 17.27 -15.09
CA GLU A 479 3.59 16.26 -15.56
C GLU A 479 4.52 15.92 -14.42
N TYR A 480 4.82 14.64 -14.27
CA TYR A 480 5.70 14.10 -13.25
C TYR A 480 6.89 13.37 -13.86
N ILE A 481 7.88 13.09 -13.03
CA ILE A 481 9.02 12.22 -13.33
C ILE A 481 8.95 11.04 -12.37
N ASN A 482 9.06 9.82 -12.89
CA ASN A 482 9.30 8.59 -12.14
C ASN A 482 10.53 7.90 -12.76
N GLY A 483 11.63 7.80 -12.02
CA GLY A 483 12.92 7.39 -12.53
C GLY A 483 13.39 8.28 -13.68
N SER A 484 13.62 7.68 -14.85
CA SER A 484 13.97 8.40 -16.09
C SER A 484 12.76 8.74 -16.98
N GLY A 485 11.55 8.30 -16.60
CA GLY A 485 10.34 8.47 -17.39
C GLY A 485 9.56 9.73 -17.03
N VAL A 486 8.88 10.33 -18.02
CA VAL A 486 7.89 11.40 -17.80
C VAL A 486 6.50 10.78 -17.77
N VAL A 487 5.74 11.06 -16.71
CA VAL A 487 4.35 10.66 -16.56
C VAL A 487 3.47 11.89 -16.80
N ASN A 488 2.57 11.83 -17.78
CA ASN A 488 1.62 12.91 -18.03
C ASN A 488 0.35 12.64 -17.22
N GLY A 489 0.06 13.50 -16.25
CA GLY A 489 -1.17 13.44 -15.46
C GLY A 489 -2.42 13.80 -16.29
N VAL A 490 -3.58 13.46 -15.75
CA VAL A 490 -4.88 13.81 -16.32
C VAL A 490 -5.25 15.23 -15.91
N GLU A 491 -6.07 15.90 -16.72
CA GLU A 491 -6.59 17.22 -16.36
C GLU A 491 -7.76 17.10 -15.37
N HIS A 492 -7.72 17.90 -14.31
CA HIS A 492 -8.72 17.91 -13.24
C HIS A 492 -9.49 19.23 -13.26
N GLY A 493 -10.78 19.17 -13.61
CA GLY A 493 -11.63 20.33 -13.85
C GLY A 493 -12.03 20.46 -15.32
N THR A 494 -12.67 21.56 -15.70
CA THR A 494 -13.05 21.82 -17.09
C THR A 494 -12.36 23.09 -17.57
N PRO A 495 -11.40 23.02 -18.51
CA PRO A 495 -10.70 24.19 -19.00
C PRO A 495 -11.66 25.15 -19.71
N THR A 496 -11.40 26.44 -19.56
CA THR A 496 -12.18 27.49 -20.23
C THR A 496 -11.48 28.01 -21.48
N LEU A 497 -12.19 28.84 -22.25
CA LEU A 497 -11.61 29.55 -23.40
C LEU A 497 -10.55 30.60 -23.01
N LEU A 498 -10.34 30.87 -21.72
CA LEU A 498 -9.34 31.81 -21.22
C LEU A 498 -7.90 31.26 -21.24
N GLY A 499 -7.72 29.95 -21.51
CA GLY A 499 -6.41 29.33 -21.71
C GLY A 499 -5.75 28.80 -20.43
N PHE A 500 -4.46 28.47 -20.55
CA PHE A 500 -3.64 27.88 -19.49
C PHE A 500 -2.43 28.75 -19.18
N GLU A 501 -2.15 28.91 -17.88
CA GLU A 501 -0.82 29.27 -17.40
C GLU A 501 -0.02 27.99 -17.17
N GLU A 502 1.26 27.98 -17.52
CA GLU A 502 2.11 26.81 -17.31
C GLU A 502 3.52 27.20 -16.85
N PHE A 503 4.13 26.36 -16.02
CA PHE A 503 5.53 26.49 -15.69
C PHE A 503 6.19 25.13 -15.51
N THR A 504 7.44 25.04 -15.94
CA THR A 504 8.29 23.86 -15.80
C THR A 504 9.28 24.13 -14.68
N LEU A 505 9.43 23.18 -13.76
CA LEU A 505 10.51 23.20 -12.78
C LEU A 505 11.81 22.86 -13.53
N GLU A 506 12.85 23.67 -13.35
CA GLU A 506 14.05 23.61 -14.19
C GLU A 506 14.64 22.18 -14.25
N LEU A 507 14.57 21.58 -15.44
CA LEU A 507 15.03 20.21 -15.74
C LEU A 507 16.55 20.18 -15.82
N GLY A 508 17.17 20.27 -14.65
CA GLY A 508 18.61 20.33 -14.46
C GLY A 508 18.97 20.53 -12.99
N LEU A 509 18.56 19.58 -12.13
CA LEU A 509 18.91 19.46 -10.71
C LEU A 509 18.23 20.48 -9.76
N ASP A 510 18.04 20.05 -8.51
CA ASP A 510 17.64 20.75 -7.27
C ASP A 510 16.32 21.55 -7.13
N GLU A 511 15.56 21.96 -8.16
CA GLU A 511 14.27 22.65 -7.90
C GLU A 511 13.10 21.70 -7.66
N TYR A 512 12.39 21.82 -6.52
CA TYR A 512 11.22 21.03 -6.13
C TYR A 512 10.23 21.89 -5.33
N ILE A 513 8.96 21.50 -5.35
CA ILE A 513 7.89 22.21 -4.65
C ILE A 513 8.02 21.92 -3.15
N THR A 514 8.06 22.95 -2.33
CA THR A 514 8.12 22.85 -0.87
C THR A 514 6.76 23.12 -0.23
N ALA A 515 5.98 24.06 -0.78
CA ALA A 515 4.70 24.44 -0.22
C ALA A 515 3.68 24.82 -1.29
N LEU A 516 2.41 24.72 -0.93
CA LEU A 516 1.27 25.11 -1.76
C LEU A 516 0.41 26.09 -0.96
N SER A 517 0.01 27.20 -1.55
CA SER A 517 -1.02 28.07 -0.98
C SER A 517 -2.13 28.26 -1.99
N ALA A 518 -3.37 28.24 -1.54
CA ALA A 518 -4.54 28.51 -2.37
C ALA A 518 -5.48 29.50 -1.70
N TYR A 519 -6.23 30.27 -2.48
CA TYR A 519 -7.39 31.00 -1.99
C TYR A 519 -8.65 30.22 -2.37
N VAL A 520 -9.58 30.13 -1.43
CA VAL A 520 -10.83 29.40 -1.57
C VAL A 520 -11.99 30.31 -1.19
N GLU A 521 -12.99 30.37 -2.05
CA GLU A 521 -14.21 31.15 -1.83
C GLU A 521 -15.43 30.24 -1.89
N THR A 522 -16.41 30.47 -1.00
CA THR A 522 -17.66 29.71 -1.01
C THR A 522 -18.70 30.47 -1.84
N LEU A 523 -18.90 30.07 -3.10
CA LEU A 523 -19.88 30.65 -4.00
C LEU A 523 -21.17 29.82 -4.00
N SER A 524 -22.30 30.43 -3.61
CA SER A 524 -23.64 29.83 -3.76
C SER A 524 -23.77 28.38 -3.25
N THR A 525 -23.07 28.05 -2.15
CA THR A 525 -22.93 26.71 -1.49
C THR A 525 -21.79 25.79 -1.95
N ARG A 526 -20.88 26.23 -2.83
CA ARG A 526 -19.72 25.43 -3.27
C ARG A 526 -18.43 26.16 -3.00
N ASP A 527 -17.46 25.45 -2.44
CA ASP A 527 -16.09 25.96 -2.35
C ASP A 527 -15.41 25.84 -3.69
N VAL A 528 -14.78 26.92 -4.12
CA VAL A 528 -14.02 26.99 -5.36
C VAL A 528 -12.64 27.56 -5.07
N VAL A 529 -11.62 26.98 -5.69
CA VAL A 529 -10.27 27.52 -5.65
C VAL A 529 -10.22 28.73 -6.56
N THR A 530 -9.92 29.89 -6.01
CA THR A 530 -9.88 31.18 -6.72
C THR A 530 -8.46 31.55 -7.13
N SER A 531 -7.46 31.13 -6.36
CA SER A 531 -6.04 31.31 -6.70
C SER A 531 -5.13 30.18 -6.21
N LEU A 532 -4.03 29.95 -6.92
CA LEU A 532 -2.96 29.03 -6.54
C LEU A 532 -1.59 29.70 -6.56
N THR A 533 -0.76 29.38 -5.57
CA THR A 533 0.66 29.75 -5.52
C THR A 533 1.48 28.53 -5.11
N PHE A 534 2.50 28.20 -5.89
CA PHE A 534 3.43 27.12 -5.61
C PHE A 534 4.76 27.69 -5.15
N THR A 535 5.23 27.29 -3.97
CA THR A 535 6.54 27.66 -3.46
C THR A 535 7.51 26.52 -3.71
N THR A 536 8.66 26.81 -4.30
CA THR A 536 9.76 25.87 -4.45
C THR A 536 10.88 26.17 -3.47
N ASN A 537 11.89 25.33 -3.42
CA ASN A 537 13.13 25.62 -2.70
C ASN A 537 13.96 26.76 -3.33
N LYS A 538 13.55 27.31 -4.49
CA LYS A 538 14.22 28.42 -5.17
C LYS A 538 13.39 29.70 -5.23
N LYS A 539 12.12 29.61 -5.62
CA LYS A 539 11.26 30.77 -5.90
C LYS A 539 9.77 30.43 -5.72
N ASN A 540 8.92 31.43 -5.94
CA ASN A 540 7.47 31.26 -5.94
C ASN A 540 6.92 31.38 -7.36
N TYR A 541 5.94 30.55 -7.69
CA TYR A 541 5.16 30.58 -8.92
C TYR A 541 3.71 30.93 -8.60
N GLY A 542 3.17 31.91 -9.33
CA GLY A 542 1.87 32.51 -9.05
C GLY A 542 1.97 33.79 -8.21
N PRO A 543 0.87 34.29 -7.66
CA PRO A 543 -0.46 33.68 -7.69
C PRO A 543 -1.05 33.62 -9.10
N TYR A 544 -1.60 32.46 -9.44
CA TYR A 544 -2.47 32.28 -10.61
C TYR A 544 -3.92 32.44 -10.15
N GLY A 545 -4.77 33.14 -10.91
CA GLY A 545 -6.15 33.43 -10.51
C GLY A 545 -6.30 34.64 -9.57
N ASN A 546 -7.49 34.79 -8.96
CA ASN A 546 -7.86 35.92 -8.10
C ASN A 546 -7.76 35.53 -6.62
N LYS A 547 -7.08 36.35 -5.80
CA LYS A 547 -6.92 36.11 -4.35
C LYS A 547 -8.19 36.53 -3.57
N SER A 548 -9.33 35.92 -3.89
CA SER A 548 -10.60 36.15 -3.22
C SER A 548 -10.99 34.98 -2.31
N GLY A 549 -11.65 35.26 -1.19
CA GLY A 549 -11.98 34.25 -0.18
C GLY A 549 -10.87 34.05 0.88
N PHE A 550 -10.87 32.90 1.55
CA PHE A 550 -9.92 32.58 2.62
C PHE A 550 -8.71 31.81 2.08
N GLN A 551 -7.54 32.08 2.65
CA GLN A 551 -6.31 31.41 2.22
C GLN A 551 -6.15 30.07 2.96
N ILE A 552 -5.85 29.02 2.22
CA ILE A 552 -5.37 27.73 2.72
C ILE A 552 -3.89 27.57 2.37
N PHE A 553 -3.13 26.92 3.25
CA PHE A 553 -1.69 26.78 3.11
C PHE A 553 -1.21 25.41 3.56
N SER A 554 -0.47 24.73 2.70
CA SER A 554 0.26 23.50 2.97
C SER A 554 1.74 23.87 3.13
N PRO A 555 2.27 23.97 4.37
CA PRO A 555 3.62 24.48 4.63
C PRO A 555 4.72 23.50 4.19
N GLY A 556 5.95 23.99 4.03
CA GLY A 556 7.08 23.11 3.74
C GLY A 556 7.44 22.20 4.90
N GLU A 557 7.66 20.92 4.61
CA GLU A 557 8.19 19.94 5.56
C GLU A 557 9.70 19.77 5.37
N THR A 558 10.47 19.86 6.46
CA THR A 558 11.93 19.72 6.39
C THR A 558 12.34 18.37 5.80
N GLY A 559 13.11 18.40 4.71
CA GLY A 559 13.61 17.19 4.04
C GLY A 559 12.63 16.54 3.07
N LYS A 560 11.47 17.15 2.83
CA LYS A 560 10.46 16.65 1.89
C LYS A 560 10.15 17.68 0.80
N GLN A 561 9.59 17.18 -0.29
CA GLN A 561 9.00 17.93 -1.39
C GLN A 561 7.53 17.56 -1.54
N ILE A 562 6.73 18.40 -2.20
CA ILE A 562 5.44 17.99 -2.74
C ILE A 562 5.68 17.27 -4.05
N ALA A 563 5.36 15.98 -4.09
CA ALA A 563 5.67 15.09 -5.21
C ALA A 563 4.43 14.52 -5.90
N GLY A 564 3.24 14.99 -5.52
CA GLY A 564 1.97 14.53 -6.04
C GLY A 564 0.84 15.43 -5.56
N PHE A 565 -0.32 15.38 -6.21
CA PHE A 565 -1.47 16.20 -5.87
C PHE A 565 -2.77 15.39 -5.86
N HIS A 566 -3.69 15.80 -5.00
CA HIS A 566 -5.05 15.26 -4.94
C HIS A 566 -6.04 16.37 -4.62
N GLY A 567 -7.33 16.13 -4.87
CA GLY A 567 -8.33 17.16 -4.66
C GLY A 567 -9.74 16.76 -5.07
N THR A 568 -10.56 17.79 -5.30
CA THR A 568 -11.90 17.65 -5.83
C THR A 568 -12.12 18.65 -6.95
N SER A 569 -12.82 18.24 -8.00
CA SER A 569 -13.16 19.10 -9.13
C SER A 569 -14.49 18.70 -9.76
N GLY A 570 -15.28 19.69 -10.15
CA GLY A 570 -16.40 19.54 -11.07
C GLY A 570 -16.09 20.26 -12.38
N ASN A 571 -16.95 21.23 -12.72
CA ASN A 571 -16.68 22.15 -13.83
C ASN A 571 -15.55 23.16 -13.52
N VAL A 572 -15.10 23.20 -12.26
CA VAL A 572 -14.03 24.07 -11.73
C VAL A 572 -13.25 23.29 -10.67
N LEU A 573 -12.09 23.80 -10.25
CA LEU A 573 -11.32 23.22 -9.15
C LEU A 573 -11.98 23.59 -7.80
N ASN A 574 -12.36 22.58 -7.01
CA ASN A 574 -13.03 22.76 -5.72
C ASN A 574 -12.06 22.66 -4.55
N SER A 575 -11.10 21.72 -4.61
CA SER A 575 -10.03 21.61 -3.62
C SER A 575 -8.75 21.04 -4.24
N ILE A 576 -7.61 21.34 -3.64
CA ILE A 576 -6.31 20.77 -3.99
C ILE A 576 -5.44 20.65 -2.73
N SER A 577 -4.64 19.58 -2.68
CA SER A 577 -3.66 19.31 -1.63
C SER A 577 -2.50 18.51 -2.23
N GLY A 578 -1.35 18.53 -1.56
CA GLY A 578 -0.12 17.92 -2.04
C GLY A 578 0.35 16.75 -1.17
N TYR A 579 0.90 15.72 -1.79
CA TYR A 579 1.59 14.63 -1.10
C TYR A 579 3.04 14.98 -0.85
N TYR A 580 3.46 14.90 0.42
CA TYR A 580 4.85 15.09 0.79
C TYR A 580 5.64 13.79 0.64
N ALA A 581 6.71 13.84 -0.15
CA ALA A 581 7.67 12.74 -0.29
C ALA A 581 9.06 13.21 0.11
N PRO A 582 9.96 12.32 0.56
CA PRO A 582 11.38 12.66 0.72
C PRO A 582 11.94 13.28 -0.57
N ILE A 583 12.84 14.25 -0.45
CA ILE A 583 13.51 14.84 -1.61
C ILE A 583 14.35 13.73 -2.28
N PRO A 584 14.12 13.37 -3.56
CA PRO A 584 14.79 12.28 -4.22
C PRO A 584 16.28 12.56 -4.32
N THR A 585 17.09 11.60 -3.89
CA THR A 585 18.49 11.51 -4.29
C THR A 585 18.52 10.92 -5.70
N TYR A 586 18.83 11.74 -6.71
CA TYR A 586 18.87 11.29 -8.10
C TYR A 586 19.87 10.12 -8.28
N LYS A 587 19.35 8.95 -8.64
CA LYS A 587 20.13 7.83 -9.21
C LYS A 587 20.26 8.07 -10.71
N LEU A 588 21.47 8.39 -11.17
CA LEU A 588 21.79 8.28 -12.61
C LEU A 588 21.96 6.80 -12.95
N VAL A 589 21.10 6.27 -13.81
CA VAL A 589 21.23 4.93 -14.39
C VAL A 589 22.24 5.00 -15.51
N ALA A 590 23.42 4.40 -15.32
CA ALA A 590 24.32 4.03 -16.39
C ALA A 590 24.24 2.50 -16.57
N VAL A 591 24.09 2.06 -17.82
CA VAL A 591 24.19 0.64 -18.18
C VAL A 591 25.68 0.33 -18.35
N GLY A 592 26.24 -0.48 -17.45
CA GLY A 592 27.63 -0.95 -17.51
C GLY A 592 28.35 -0.90 -16.15
N GLY A 593 28.85 -2.05 -15.69
CA GLY A 593 29.61 -2.21 -14.44
C GLY A 593 28.86 -2.86 -13.29
N SER A 594 29.61 -3.31 -12.28
CA SER A 594 29.08 -3.86 -11.04
C SER A 594 28.71 -2.74 -10.08
N ALA A 595 27.55 -2.85 -9.44
CA ALA A 595 27.13 -1.94 -8.40
C ALA A 595 28.04 -2.07 -7.16
N TRP A 596 28.33 -0.95 -6.51
CA TRP A 596 29.07 -0.89 -5.26
C TRP A 596 28.45 0.14 -4.31
N ASP A 597 28.58 -0.10 -3.02
CA ASP A 597 28.04 0.76 -1.96
C ASP A 597 28.90 0.58 -0.70
N ASP A 598 29.54 1.64 -0.23
CA ASP A 598 30.34 1.60 0.99
C ASP A 598 29.49 1.73 2.27
N GLY A 599 28.23 2.15 2.12
CA GLY A 599 27.27 2.38 3.20
C GLY A 599 27.17 3.83 3.68
N SER A 600 26.07 4.12 4.38
CA SER A 600 25.71 5.46 4.87
C SER A 600 25.98 5.68 6.37
N ASP A 601 26.59 4.72 7.05
CA ASP A 601 26.74 4.69 8.51
C ASP A 601 28.14 5.11 9.02
N HIS A 602 28.84 5.91 8.22
CA HIS A 602 30.15 6.46 8.56
C HIS A 602 30.03 7.86 9.18
N ASP A 603 30.99 8.23 10.02
CA ASP A 603 31.08 9.57 10.62
C ASP A 603 31.66 10.60 9.63
N GLY A 604 32.51 10.15 8.70
CA GLY A 604 33.14 11.01 7.69
C GLY A 604 34.20 10.30 6.86
N VAL A 605 34.62 10.95 5.77
CA VAL A 605 35.68 10.50 4.85
C VAL A 605 37.03 11.07 5.33
N THR A 606 38.08 10.24 5.33
CA THR A 606 39.43 10.63 5.79
C THR A 606 40.48 10.56 4.69
N LYS A 607 40.30 9.67 3.71
CA LYS A 607 41.20 9.59 2.57
C LYS A 607 40.43 9.21 1.32
N ILE A 608 40.79 9.81 0.20
CA ILE A 608 40.29 9.47 -1.13
C ILE A 608 41.48 9.08 -1.98
N THR A 609 41.47 7.87 -2.53
CA THR A 609 42.47 7.40 -3.49
C THR A 609 41.80 7.30 -4.85
N VAL A 610 42.32 8.02 -5.83
CA VAL A 610 41.81 8.03 -7.21
C VAL A 610 42.93 7.57 -8.14
N ARG A 611 42.63 6.64 -9.04
CA ARG A 611 43.54 6.29 -10.12
C ARG A 611 42.96 6.68 -11.46
N THR A 612 43.74 7.39 -12.25
CA THR A 612 43.40 7.79 -13.62
C THR A 612 44.24 7.00 -14.61
N GLY A 613 43.62 6.61 -15.72
CA GLY A 613 44.22 5.92 -16.85
C GLY A 613 43.97 6.63 -18.16
N GLY A 614 44.42 6.03 -19.27
CA GLY A 614 44.30 6.61 -20.61
C GLY A 614 42.89 6.68 -21.19
N VAL A 615 41.87 6.23 -20.45
CA VAL A 615 40.45 6.20 -20.89
C VAL A 615 39.52 6.67 -19.75
N GLY A 616 40.05 7.32 -18.71
CA GLY A 616 39.27 7.89 -17.60
C GLY A 616 39.73 7.46 -16.22
N VAL A 617 38.86 7.62 -15.22
CA VAL A 617 39.09 7.18 -13.84
C VAL A 617 38.94 5.65 -13.78
N GLN A 618 40.04 4.95 -13.47
CA GLN A 618 40.07 3.48 -13.41
C GLN A 618 39.44 2.95 -12.12
N TYR A 619 39.77 3.58 -10.98
CA TYR A 619 39.14 3.26 -9.71
C TYR A 619 39.13 4.44 -8.75
N VAL A 620 38.24 4.35 -7.77
CA VAL A 620 38.24 5.15 -6.55
C VAL A 620 38.20 4.26 -5.31
N LYS A 621 38.76 4.75 -4.21
CA LYS A 621 38.69 4.13 -2.89
C LYS A 621 38.55 5.24 -1.85
N PHE A 622 37.74 5.00 -0.83
CA PHE A 622 37.49 5.93 0.27
C PHE A 622 37.81 5.26 1.61
N ASP A 623 38.66 5.88 2.43
CA ASP A 623 38.82 5.46 3.82
C ASP A 623 37.96 6.36 4.71
N TYR A 624 37.33 5.76 5.71
CA TYR A 624 36.29 6.37 6.54
C TYR A 624 36.66 6.38 8.02
N VAL A 625 35.89 7.12 8.81
CA VAL A 625 35.73 6.90 10.25
C VAL A 625 34.33 6.34 10.48
N LYS A 626 34.22 5.29 11.29
CA LYS A 626 32.94 4.67 11.67
C LYS A 626 32.93 4.42 13.18
N ALA A 627 31.94 4.97 13.87
CA ALA A 627 31.87 4.94 15.33
C ALA A 627 33.18 5.42 15.99
N GLY A 628 33.80 6.46 15.44
CA GLY A 628 35.06 7.04 15.90
C GLY A 628 36.33 6.25 15.53
N GLN A 629 36.21 5.11 14.84
CA GLN A 629 37.36 4.26 14.47
C GLN A 629 37.70 4.34 12.98
N PRO A 630 38.99 4.31 12.58
CA PRO A 630 39.39 4.24 11.18
C PRO A 630 38.89 2.96 10.50
N LYS A 631 38.29 3.09 9.32
CA LYS A 631 37.82 1.99 8.47
C LYS A 631 38.37 2.17 7.06
N GLN A 632 39.20 1.24 6.60
CA GLN A 632 39.65 1.25 5.21
C GLN A 632 38.50 0.81 4.29
N GLY A 633 38.30 1.53 3.19
CA GLY A 633 37.28 1.15 2.21
C GLY A 633 37.79 0.16 1.15
N THR A 634 36.86 -0.29 0.34
CA THR A 634 37.12 -1.14 -0.81
C THR A 634 37.47 -0.32 -2.05
N LEU A 635 38.17 -0.95 -2.99
CA LEU A 635 38.50 -0.37 -4.28
C LEU A 635 37.34 -0.60 -5.25
N HIS A 636 36.88 0.46 -5.91
CA HIS A 636 35.75 0.43 -6.85
C HIS A 636 36.22 0.75 -8.26
N GLY A 637 36.29 -0.29 -9.10
CA GLY A 637 36.90 -0.27 -10.45
C GLY A 637 38.02 -1.31 -10.56
N VAL A 638 38.97 -1.11 -11.47
CA VAL A 638 40.10 -2.04 -11.64
C VAL A 638 41.46 -1.35 -11.51
N HIS A 639 42.41 -2.09 -10.97
CA HIS A 639 43.80 -1.65 -10.89
C HIS A 639 44.56 -2.04 -12.17
N GLY A 640 44.46 -1.20 -13.21
CA GLY A 640 45.14 -1.40 -14.49
C GLY A 640 46.68 -1.29 -14.43
N SER A 641 47.35 -1.90 -15.40
CA SER A 641 48.83 -1.95 -15.49
C SER A 641 49.51 -0.60 -15.79
N ARG A 642 48.76 0.37 -16.31
CA ARG A 642 49.22 1.76 -16.56
C ARG A 642 48.21 2.74 -15.96
N GLY A 643 48.70 3.81 -15.33
CA GLY A 643 47.88 4.86 -14.71
C GLY A 643 48.62 5.62 -13.63
N SER A 644 48.04 6.73 -13.17
CA SER A 644 48.56 7.55 -12.06
C SER A 644 47.59 7.52 -10.89
N THR A 645 48.11 7.28 -9.69
CA THR A 645 47.31 7.27 -8.46
C THR A 645 47.60 8.53 -7.66
N ARG A 646 46.54 9.21 -7.21
CA ARG A 646 46.62 10.35 -6.29
C ARG A 646 45.81 10.07 -5.03
N GLU A 647 46.32 10.57 -3.91
CA GLU A 647 45.65 10.50 -2.62
C GLU A 647 45.29 11.90 -2.14
N ILE A 648 44.08 12.03 -1.58
CA ILE A 648 43.59 13.25 -0.95
C ILE A 648 43.32 12.89 0.51
N VAL A 649 44.06 13.52 1.43
CA VAL A 649 43.87 13.36 2.87
C VAL A 649 42.93 14.46 3.38
N ILE A 650 41.94 14.04 4.16
CA ILE A 650 40.91 14.88 4.79
C ILE A 650 41.09 14.77 6.31
N ASN A 651 41.42 15.89 6.94
CA ASN A 651 41.67 15.97 8.39
C ASN A 651 40.36 16.00 9.20
N HIS A 652 39.69 14.85 9.31
CA HIS A 652 38.47 14.69 10.11
C HIS A 652 38.71 14.94 11.62
N PRO A 653 37.78 15.58 12.37
CA PRO A 653 36.46 16.06 11.94
C PRO A 653 36.41 17.48 11.37
N ASP A 654 37.49 18.26 11.56
CA ASP A 654 37.51 19.69 11.23
C ASP A 654 37.47 19.96 9.72
N GLU A 655 38.11 19.08 8.95
CA GLU A 655 37.97 19.01 7.51
C GLU A 655 37.00 17.88 7.14
N HIS A 656 36.01 18.20 6.31
CA HIS A 656 35.04 17.25 5.81
C HIS A 656 34.67 17.56 4.37
N LEU A 657 34.29 16.53 3.63
CA LEU A 657 33.93 16.64 2.24
C LEU A 657 32.54 17.28 2.09
N VAL A 658 32.41 18.26 1.20
CA VAL A 658 31.16 19.01 0.97
C VAL A 658 30.63 18.88 -0.46
N SER A 659 31.52 18.63 -1.44
CA SER A 659 31.12 18.47 -2.83
C SER A 659 32.06 17.53 -3.60
N VAL A 660 31.50 16.84 -4.59
CA VAL A 660 32.24 16.14 -5.63
C VAL A 660 31.73 16.60 -6.99
N GLU A 661 32.65 16.98 -7.87
CA GLU A 661 32.33 17.44 -9.22
C GLU A 661 33.07 16.59 -10.23
N GLY A 662 32.46 16.37 -11.39
CA GLY A 662 33.10 15.59 -12.44
C GLY A 662 32.33 15.62 -13.74
N TRP A 663 32.77 14.81 -14.69
CA TRP A 663 32.06 14.56 -15.94
C TRP A 663 32.33 13.18 -16.47
N TYR A 664 31.39 12.69 -17.28
CA TYR A 664 31.48 11.41 -17.96
C TYR A 664 31.16 11.56 -19.45
N ASP A 665 31.69 10.65 -20.25
CA ASP A 665 31.45 10.59 -21.69
C ASP A 665 30.16 9.83 -22.05
N SER A 666 29.88 9.68 -23.35
CA SER A 666 28.72 8.92 -23.82
C SER A 666 28.77 7.42 -23.48
N SER A 667 29.91 6.90 -23.05
CA SER A 667 30.09 5.52 -22.58
C SER A 667 29.87 5.38 -21.07
N ASN A 668 29.45 6.47 -20.40
CA ASN A 668 29.31 6.56 -18.96
C ASN A 668 30.61 6.23 -18.22
N VAL A 669 31.77 6.60 -18.75
CA VAL A 669 33.03 6.53 -18.01
C VAL A 669 33.32 7.89 -17.42
N ILE A 670 33.57 7.97 -16.11
CA ILE A 670 34.00 9.22 -15.47
C ILE A 670 35.40 9.54 -15.96
N LEU A 671 35.52 10.62 -16.72
CA LEU A 671 36.78 11.04 -17.33
C LEU A 671 37.55 12.00 -16.44
N GLY A 672 36.85 12.82 -15.66
CA GLY A 672 37.45 13.78 -14.74
C GLY A 672 36.64 13.93 -13.45
N ILE A 673 37.32 14.06 -12.32
CA ILE A 673 36.71 14.20 -10.99
C ILE A 673 37.52 15.14 -10.09
N GLN A 674 36.83 15.92 -9.26
CA GLN A 674 37.38 16.85 -8.29
C GLN A 674 36.59 16.80 -6.99
N PHE A 675 37.30 16.91 -5.87
CA PHE A 675 36.73 16.84 -4.52
C PHE A 675 36.90 18.16 -3.82
N LYS A 676 35.85 18.65 -3.16
CA LYS A 676 35.85 19.90 -2.38
C LYS A 676 35.51 19.58 -0.93
N THR A 677 36.37 20.01 -0.01
CA THR A 677 36.12 20.02 1.43
C THR A 677 35.67 21.41 1.87
N ASN A 678 35.25 21.54 3.12
CA ASN A 678 34.98 22.84 3.73
C ASN A 678 36.22 23.74 3.82
N LEU A 679 37.43 23.22 3.61
CA LEU A 679 38.68 23.98 3.73
C LEU A 679 39.42 24.15 2.41
N LYS A 680 39.34 23.18 1.48
CA LYS A 680 40.12 23.19 0.25
C LYS A 680 39.43 22.45 -0.89
N THR A 681 39.89 22.73 -2.11
CA THR A 681 39.50 22.02 -3.33
C THR A 681 40.70 21.22 -3.83
N SER A 682 40.51 19.96 -4.20
CA SER A 682 41.57 19.14 -4.79
C SER A 682 41.93 19.60 -6.21
N ASP A 683 43.08 19.16 -6.70
CA ASP A 683 43.36 19.19 -8.14
C ASP A 683 42.26 18.45 -8.91
N TYR A 684 42.07 18.82 -10.17
CA TYR A 684 41.20 18.10 -11.09
C TYR A 684 41.89 16.80 -11.53
N LEU A 685 41.28 15.65 -11.27
CA LEU A 685 41.87 14.34 -11.51
C LEU A 685 41.25 13.70 -12.75
N GLY A 686 42.05 13.52 -13.80
CA GLY A 686 41.63 12.92 -15.06
C GLY A 686 41.72 13.91 -16.22
N TYR A 687 40.82 13.79 -17.18
CA TYR A 687 40.72 14.68 -18.34
C TYR A 687 39.95 15.94 -17.99
N GLU A 688 40.44 17.10 -18.47
CA GLU A 688 39.68 18.34 -18.42
C GLU A 688 38.44 18.25 -19.31
N PHE A 689 37.39 18.98 -18.95
CA PHE A 689 36.15 18.96 -19.73
C PHE A 689 36.32 19.76 -21.03
N GLU A 690 36.38 19.06 -22.17
CA GLU A 690 36.58 19.65 -23.50
C GLU A 690 35.28 20.05 -24.21
N GLY A 691 34.12 19.97 -23.54
CA GLY A 691 32.81 20.36 -24.10
C GLY A 691 31.94 19.21 -24.61
N THR A 692 32.48 18.00 -24.70
CA THR A 692 31.75 16.77 -25.02
C THR A 692 31.57 15.92 -23.75
N GLY A 693 30.38 15.36 -23.52
CA GLY A 693 30.04 14.62 -22.29
C GLY A 693 29.11 15.39 -21.34
N THR A 694 28.85 14.82 -20.16
CA THR A 694 27.90 15.36 -19.17
C THR A 694 28.60 15.65 -17.84
N LYS A 695 28.47 16.89 -17.34
CA LYS A 695 28.97 17.28 -16.01
C LYS A 695 28.01 16.85 -14.91
N PHE A 696 28.55 16.57 -13.73
CA PHE A 696 27.77 16.33 -12.53
C PHE A 696 28.38 17.04 -11.31
N THR A 697 27.53 17.26 -10.31
CA THR A 697 27.91 17.81 -9.02
C THR A 697 27.10 17.12 -7.92
N LEU A 698 27.79 16.61 -6.90
CA LEU A 698 27.23 16.00 -5.71
C LEU A 698 27.44 16.96 -4.54
N GLN A 699 26.46 17.82 -4.27
CA GLN A 699 26.52 18.78 -3.18
C GLN A 699 25.12 19.01 -2.61
N VAL A 700 25.02 19.07 -1.27
CA VAL A 700 23.79 19.47 -0.57
C VAL A 700 24.13 20.58 0.41
N LYS A 701 23.37 21.68 0.36
CA LYS A 701 23.56 22.83 1.25
C LYS A 701 23.48 22.38 2.73
N ASP A 702 24.40 22.90 3.54
CA ASP A 702 24.49 22.68 4.99
C ASP A 702 24.74 21.20 5.41
N LYS A 703 25.22 20.36 4.49
CA LYS A 703 25.52 18.95 4.75
C LYS A 703 26.96 18.58 4.35
N LYS A 704 27.54 17.59 5.04
CA LYS A 704 28.79 16.93 4.66
C LYS A 704 28.54 15.57 4.04
N ILE A 705 29.46 15.11 3.20
CA ILE A 705 29.47 13.77 2.61
C ILE A 705 30.14 12.79 3.58
N ILE A 706 29.48 11.67 3.84
CA ILE A 706 29.95 10.63 4.77
C ILE A 706 30.16 9.27 4.12
N GLY A 707 29.58 9.02 2.95
CA GLY A 707 29.66 7.72 2.28
C GLY A 707 29.46 7.86 0.78
N PHE A 708 29.78 6.79 0.04
CA PHE A 708 29.67 6.76 -1.41
C PHE A 708 29.06 5.45 -1.89
N HIS A 709 28.41 5.51 -3.05
CA HIS A 709 27.91 4.36 -3.80
C HIS A 709 28.05 4.62 -5.30
N GLY A 710 27.91 3.61 -6.15
CA GLY A 710 28.01 3.81 -7.60
C GLY A 710 28.06 2.52 -8.40
N PHE A 711 28.56 2.63 -9.63
CA PHE A 711 28.82 1.52 -10.52
C PHE A 711 30.24 1.61 -11.06
N ALA A 712 30.92 0.47 -11.16
CA ALA A 712 32.25 0.40 -11.75
C ALA A 712 32.46 -0.90 -12.52
N SER A 713 33.12 -0.81 -13.66
CA SER A 713 33.58 -1.93 -14.48
C SER A 713 35.12 -1.89 -14.52
N ASP A 714 35.70 -1.89 -15.73
CA ASP A 714 37.11 -1.59 -15.94
C ASP A 714 37.44 -0.10 -15.68
N HIS A 715 36.41 0.73 -15.47
CA HIS A 715 36.51 2.14 -15.09
C HIS A 715 35.39 2.50 -14.11
N LEU A 716 35.52 3.65 -13.45
CA LEU A 716 34.45 4.22 -12.64
C LEU A 716 33.35 4.77 -13.55
N ASN A 717 32.15 4.18 -13.45
CA ASN A 717 31.04 4.54 -14.33
C ASN A 717 30.11 5.59 -13.71
N SER A 718 29.88 5.50 -12.40
CA SER A 718 29.10 6.49 -11.67
C SER A 718 29.53 6.57 -10.21
N ILE A 719 29.22 7.71 -9.60
CA ILE A 719 29.43 7.97 -8.18
C ILE A 719 28.24 8.76 -7.63
N GLY A 720 27.76 8.35 -6.46
CA GLY A 720 26.75 9.00 -5.63
C GLY A 720 27.25 9.09 -4.19
N ALA A 721 26.62 9.94 -3.39
CA ALA A 721 27.11 10.29 -2.06
C ALA A 721 26.00 10.29 -0.99
N TYR A 722 26.34 9.86 0.21
CA TYR A 722 25.50 10.00 1.40
C TYR A 722 25.83 11.28 2.16
N PHE A 723 24.80 12.03 2.56
CA PHE A 723 24.93 13.34 3.21
C PHE A 723 24.34 13.34 4.61
N VAL A 724 25.02 13.99 5.56
CA VAL A 724 24.51 14.26 6.91
C VAL A 724 24.57 15.76 7.21
N LEU A 725 23.58 16.25 7.98
CA LEU A 725 23.53 17.64 8.42
C LEU A 725 24.77 17.99 9.25
N LEU A 726 25.38 19.14 8.97
CA LEU A 726 26.40 19.68 9.86
C LEU A 726 25.73 20.14 11.16
N PRO A 727 26.23 19.76 12.35
CA PRO A 727 25.75 20.33 13.59
C PRO A 727 25.97 21.84 13.51
N SER A 728 24.89 22.61 13.44
CA SER A 728 24.99 24.06 13.34
C SER A 728 25.62 24.56 14.64
N THR A 729 26.84 25.09 14.55
CA THR A 729 27.26 26.12 15.50
C THR A 729 26.25 27.23 15.36
N THR A 730 25.52 27.52 16.43
CA THR A 730 24.54 28.59 16.55
C THR A 730 25.13 29.91 16.05
N THR A 731 24.83 30.25 14.80
CA THR A 731 25.09 31.56 14.23
C THR A 731 23.74 32.26 14.12
N THR A 732 23.60 33.30 14.92
CA THR A 732 22.53 34.31 14.94
C THR A 732 21.96 34.60 13.54
N LEU A 733 20.66 34.34 13.37
CA LEU A 733 19.91 34.74 12.19
C LEU A 733 19.79 36.28 12.15
N ASN A 734 20.35 36.91 11.13
CA ASN A 734 19.97 38.27 10.76
C ASN A 734 18.56 38.26 10.13
N PRO A 735 17.67 39.21 10.49
CA PRO A 735 16.30 39.24 9.97
C PRO A 735 16.23 39.53 8.47
N ILE A 736 15.27 38.85 7.81
CA ILE A 736 15.03 38.81 6.35
C ILE A 736 14.18 40.00 5.83
N VAL A 737 13.99 41.07 6.61
CA VAL A 737 13.21 42.24 6.16
C VAL A 737 13.96 43.54 6.47
N PRO A 738 14.20 44.44 5.49
CA PRO A 738 14.62 45.80 5.81
C PRO A 738 13.50 46.46 6.61
N PRO A 739 13.73 46.92 7.85
CA PRO A 739 12.68 47.45 8.69
C PRO A 739 12.10 48.72 8.07
N LYS A 740 10.82 48.67 7.71
CA LYS A 740 10.00 49.87 7.66
C LYS A 740 9.92 50.35 9.11
N LYS A 741 10.51 51.52 9.37
CA LYS A 741 10.76 52.08 10.70
C LYS A 741 9.45 52.44 11.42
N LEU A 742 8.76 51.47 12.02
CA LEU A 742 7.65 51.69 12.93
C LEU A 742 7.67 50.63 14.04
N GLY A 743 8.37 50.94 15.14
CA GLY A 743 8.37 50.13 16.37
C GLY A 743 9.75 49.98 16.99
N ALA A 744 9.81 49.93 18.33
CA ALA A 744 11.02 49.57 19.06
C ALA A 744 11.30 48.07 18.88
N VAL A 745 12.55 47.71 18.59
CA VAL A 745 13.01 46.33 18.59
C VAL A 745 13.07 45.86 20.04
N TRP A 746 12.50 44.70 20.35
CA TRP A 746 12.51 44.10 21.68
C TRP A 746 13.09 42.68 21.64
N ASP A 747 13.65 42.25 22.78
CA ASP A 747 14.26 40.93 22.98
C ASP A 747 14.05 40.51 24.45
N ASP A 748 13.34 39.39 24.66
CA ASP A 748 13.08 38.80 25.98
C ASP A 748 14.19 37.84 26.45
N ARG A 749 15.31 37.75 25.71
CA ARG A 749 16.42 36.82 25.95
C ARG A 749 16.02 35.36 25.77
N THR A 750 16.96 34.46 26.05
CA THR A 750 16.80 33.01 25.84
C THR A 750 16.06 32.33 27.00
N HIS A 751 15.06 31.53 26.66
CA HIS A 751 14.25 30.73 27.58
C HIS A 751 14.08 29.30 27.07
N ASP A 752 13.92 28.31 27.95
CA ASP A 752 13.87 26.90 27.53
C ASP A 752 12.61 26.61 26.70
N LYS A 753 11.46 27.15 27.13
CA LYS A 753 10.17 27.05 26.43
C LYS A 753 9.30 28.28 26.68
N VAL A 754 8.45 28.62 25.72
CA VAL A 754 7.31 29.53 25.93
C VAL A 754 6.14 28.71 26.46
N LYS A 755 5.55 29.13 27.57
CA LYS A 755 4.42 28.50 28.25
C LYS A 755 3.08 29.12 27.86
N LYS A 756 2.98 30.45 27.77
CA LYS A 756 1.77 31.17 27.35
C LYS A 756 2.12 32.40 26.53
N VAL A 757 1.21 32.79 25.63
CA VAL A 757 1.26 34.06 24.92
C VAL A 757 -0.03 34.81 25.19
N PHE A 758 0.12 36.06 25.58
CA PHE A 758 -0.96 36.99 25.84
C PHE A 758 -0.93 38.05 24.74
N VAL A 759 -2.09 38.32 24.14
CA VAL A 759 -2.23 39.33 23.10
C VAL A 759 -3.20 40.41 23.58
N GLY A 760 -2.74 41.65 23.55
CA GLY A 760 -3.53 42.84 23.86
C GLY A 760 -4.13 43.39 22.56
N LEU A 761 -5.45 43.46 22.48
CA LEU A 761 -6.15 44.01 21.32
C LEU A 761 -6.41 45.52 21.49
N GLY A 762 -6.04 46.29 20.47
CA GLY A 762 -6.37 47.70 20.33
C GLY A 762 -7.42 47.94 19.24
N GLN A 763 -7.72 49.21 18.99
CA GLN A 763 -8.83 49.62 18.12
C GLN A 763 -8.66 49.22 16.64
N ASP A 764 -7.42 49.06 16.18
CA ASP A 764 -7.07 48.72 14.80
C ASP A 764 -6.37 47.34 14.66
N GLY A 765 -6.42 46.49 15.69
CA GLY A 765 -5.80 45.16 15.68
C GLY A 765 -4.96 44.87 16.93
N ILE A 766 -3.91 44.06 16.80
CA ILE A 766 -3.02 43.71 17.92
C ILE A 766 -2.20 44.93 18.33
N ALA A 767 -2.30 45.34 19.59
CA ALA A 767 -1.63 46.51 20.15
C ALA A 767 -0.46 46.15 21.08
N SER A 768 -0.52 44.99 21.76
CA SER A 768 0.59 44.49 22.57
C SER A 768 0.64 42.95 22.61
N VAL A 769 1.79 42.42 23.02
CA VAL A 769 2.04 41.00 23.21
C VAL A 769 2.91 40.78 24.44
N LYS A 770 2.61 39.75 25.22
CA LYS A 770 3.37 39.36 26.42
C LYS A 770 3.53 37.84 26.47
N PHE A 771 4.65 37.36 26.97
CA PHE A 771 4.96 35.94 27.03
C PHE A 771 5.09 35.46 28.48
N GLU A 772 4.80 34.18 28.73
CA GLU A 772 5.18 33.46 29.93
C GLU A 772 6.06 32.30 29.50
N TYR A 773 7.18 32.10 30.17
CA TYR A 773 8.23 31.15 29.83
C TYR A 773 8.38 30.08 30.91
N ILE A 774 9.00 28.95 30.55
CA ILE A 774 9.50 27.94 31.49
C ILE A 774 11.02 27.90 31.35
N ASN A 775 11.72 28.01 32.47
CA ASN A 775 13.14 27.73 32.59
C ASN A 775 13.33 26.65 33.67
N GLY A 776 13.82 25.47 33.29
CA GLY A 776 13.85 24.29 34.15
C GLY A 776 12.45 23.89 34.64
N SER A 777 12.25 23.86 35.96
CA SER A 777 10.94 23.60 36.60
C SER A 777 10.15 24.87 36.96
N GLY A 778 10.70 26.07 36.71
CA GLY A 778 10.12 27.35 37.10
C GLY A 778 9.42 28.07 35.95
N VAL A 779 8.45 28.92 36.29
CA VAL A 779 7.72 29.78 35.35
C VAL A 779 8.25 31.21 35.46
N VAL A 780 8.56 31.84 34.32
CA VAL A 780 9.06 33.21 34.23
C VAL A 780 8.10 34.05 33.40
N ASN A 781 7.57 35.15 33.96
CA ASN A 781 6.71 36.06 33.22
C ASN A 781 7.56 37.06 32.42
N GLY A 782 7.39 37.06 31.09
CA GLY A 782 7.98 38.01 30.17
C GLY A 782 7.37 39.41 30.27
N VAL A 783 8.04 40.38 29.66
CA VAL A 783 7.61 41.78 29.64
C VAL A 783 6.54 41.97 28.55
N GLU A 784 5.65 42.93 28.74
CA GLU A 784 4.71 43.33 27.69
C GLU A 784 5.41 44.20 26.64
N HIS A 785 5.22 43.85 25.37
CA HIS A 785 5.78 44.54 24.22
C HIS A 785 4.65 45.13 23.38
N GLY A 786 4.63 46.46 23.25
CA GLY A 786 3.60 47.20 22.52
C GLY A 786 2.96 48.31 23.36
N THR A 787 1.81 48.81 22.92
CA THR A 787 1.09 49.87 23.63
C THR A 787 0.06 49.25 24.58
N PRO A 788 0.12 49.53 25.90
CA PRO A 788 -0.81 48.95 26.87
C PRO A 788 -2.26 49.30 26.53
N THR A 789 -3.14 48.29 26.48
CA THR A 789 -4.56 48.46 26.18
C THR A 789 -5.36 48.52 27.47
N LEU A 790 -6.36 49.41 27.53
CA LEU A 790 -7.30 49.51 28.66
C LEU A 790 -8.30 48.33 28.72
N LEU A 791 -8.29 47.44 27.71
CA LEU A 791 -9.24 46.34 27.53
C LEU A 791 -8.73 44.98 28.03
N GLY A 792 -7.48 44.90 28.49
CA GLY A 792 -6.88 43.68 29.04
C GLY A 792 -6.31 42.73 27.98
N PHE A 793 -5.77 41.61 28.48
CA PHE A 793 -5.13 40.56 27.67
C PHE A 793 -6.04 39.35 27.51
N GLU A 794 -6.10 38.80 26.30
CA GLU A 794 -6.65 37.47 26.07
C GLU A 794 -5.51 36.44 25.99
N GLU A 795 -5.69 35.31 26.68
CA GLU A 795 -4.80 34.15 26.54
C GLU A 795 -5.09 33.50 25.18
N VAL A 796 -4.09 33.53 24.29
CA VAL A 796 -4.18 32.82 23.02
C VAL A 796 -3.95 31.34 23.32
N ARG A 797 -4.98 30.53 23.14
CA ARG A 797 -4.94 29.07 23.37
C ARG A 797 -4.31 28.32 22.21
#